data_AF-A0A973ER37-F1
#
_entry.id   AF-A0A973ER37-F1
#
_cell.length_a   1.000
_cell.length_b   1.000
_cell.length_c   1.000
_cell.angle_alpha   90.00
_cell.angle_beta   90.00
_cell.angle_gamma   90.00
#
_symmetry.space_group_name_H-M   'P 1'
#
loop_
_entity.id
_entity.type
_entity.pdbx_description
1 polymer ?
#
loop_
_entity_poly.entity_id
_entity_poly.type
_entity_poly.pdbx_seq_one_letter_code
_entity_poly.pdbx_strand_id
1 'polypeptide(L)'
;MNWIRMTPSRPVGRRGIDPVLRRVTTGQQGGHMQRGIGCCRYRRHFTILLGFLTACAVLWPNPAWSAGENGAAAPFLYGGGGVKVDLNESEDAVVIRIGTDSSSIDPRFRKVGSDAFVIELGGVTGHTPIPTLPSGSKLVSLVYSDNRKEEGVEISGSLAHPLDHFIVDRAENEFVVNLYLSRGSSDALGVAAEKAAASRTLPASAAIRTGSVKPAAAVQKTGGKVQRPDNAGTQTTAAEPKILEFDVARPMDEFPVQNLTGIQRKQYTGKPISLDLMDADLRNVLRLLADLTGTNIVIEPDVSGRVTLKVEQVPWDQVLDMVIAMNDLGKEQVGNVIRIARQTKLKQEWTQQTEAFKAKQDLMETRKDLGELTTVYLSVSYAQPRDIAARISEGKSDKGRVSVDERTSLIIYTDYPGRISSARQLLSRLDKPTSQVLIEARIVTLNTDVRRQLGVSLGFKSSSPLPSGARSSQDFEVNSPPLNLFGMSLAEVVGQTLLRVDLQLSALETANELRIMAAPRVLTMNNVKAVISQGVQIPYLKVGDTASGVTATEFKDAVLELQVTPHITPDRKIRMTLEAKQDEPSLTVVGAEGQPGIDTRKISTELLVDDGSIVVIGGVIRNRDSAQKSATPGLSDVPILGRLFKTEEAESQKTELLIFISPKIVEPGRPAGRV
;
A
#
# COMPACT_ATOMS: atom_id res chain seq x y z
N MET A 1 -65.95 36.83 -5.43
CA MET A 1 -66.73 36.05 -6.41
C MET A 1 -67.27 34.79 -5.72
N ASN A 2 -68.06 33.96 -6.42
CA ASN A 2 -69.14 33.15 -5.82
C ASN A 2 -68.83 31.67 -5.50
N TRP A 3 -69.47 31.21 -4.41
CA TRP A 3 -70.22 29.94 -4.25
C TRP A 3 -69.52 28.56 -4.18
N ILE A 4 -69.43 28.05 -2.94
CA ILE A 4 -70.12 26.84 -2.40
C ILE A 4 -70.72 25.83 -3.43
N ARG A 5 -70.35 24.53 -3.30
CA ARG A 5 -71.32 23.40 -3.15
C ARG A 5 -70.68 22.10 -2.64
N MET A 6 -71.51 21.16 -2.20
CA MET A 6 -71.18 19.92 -1.47
C MET A 6 -71.94 18.70 -2.02
N THR A 7 -71.30 17.51 -2.00
CA THR A 7 -71.93 16.16 -1.78
C THR A 7 -72.97 15.64 -2.82
N PRO A 8 -73.53 14.41 -2.68
CA PRO A 8 -72.84 13.10 -2.61
C PRO A 8 -73.51 12.00 -3.48
N SER A 9 -72.89 10.81 -3.60
CA SER A 9 -73.63 9.56 -3.92
C SER A 9 -72.95 8.24 -3.49
N ARG A 10 -73.78 7.21 -3.28
CA ARG A 10 -73.56 5.76 -3.05
C ARG A 10 -74.69 5.05 -3.86
N PRO A 11 -74.68 3.74 -4.22
CA PRO A 11 -74.74 2.62 -3.24
C PRO A 11 -74.30 1.18 -3.70
N VAL A 12 -74.51 0.18 -2.82
CA VAL A 12 -74.54 -1.32 -3.02
C VAL A 12 -73.23 -2.05 -3.40
N GLY A 13 -72.86 -3.23 -2.85
CA GLY A 13 -73.34 -3.94 -1.64
C GLY A 13 -73.26 -5.49 -1.65
N ARG A 14 -73.07 -6.12 -0.45
CA ARG A 14 -73.10 -7.58 -0.10
C ARG A 14 -71.81 -8.39 -0.45
N ARG A 15 -71.40 -9.46 0.27
CA ARG A 15 -71.92 -10.20 1.49
C ARG A 15 -70.78 -11.04 2.15
N GLY A 16 -70.87 -11.37 3.45
CA GLY A 16 -70.01 -12.38 4.14
C GLY A 16 -69.51 -11.99 5.55
N ILE A 17 -70.33 -12.05 6.62
CA ILE A 17 -70.53 -13.16 7.59
C ILE A 17 -69.54 -13.15 8.79
N ASP A 18 -70.08 -12.99 9.99
CA ASP A 18 -69.41 -12.96 11.33
C ASP A 18 -69.57 -14.32 12.10
N PRO A 19 -69.48 -14.43 13.45
CA PRO A 19 -68.24 -14.60 14.23
C PRO A 19 -68.28 -15.75 15.27
N VAL A 20 -67.19 -16.00 16.03
CA VAL A 20 -67.22 -16.82 17.28
C VAL A 20 -66.37 -16.20 18.41
N LEU A 21 -66.81 -16.36 19.66
CA LEU A 21 -66.26 -15.76 20.90
C LEU A 21 -66.04 -16.80 22.02
N ARG A 22 -64.99 -16.61 22.85
CA ARG A 22 -64.85 -16.94 24.31
C ARG A 22 -63.49 -16.36 24.80
N ARG A 23 -63.31 -15.57 25.87
CA ARG A 23 -63.82 -15.53 27.28
C ARG A 23 -63.10 -16.60 28.14
N VAL A 24 -62.42 -16.33 29.28
CA VAL A 24 -62.92 -15.86 30.62
C VAL A 24 -61.79 -15.25 31.53
N THR A 25 -62.22 -14.42 32.51
CA THR A 25 -61.64 -13.61 33.66
C THR A 25 -60.33 -14.06 34.41
N THR A 26 -59.71 -13.35 35.39
CA THR A 26 -60.23 -12.59 36.59
C THR A 26 -59.20 -11.70 37.35
N GLY A 27 -59.64 -10.66 38.10
CA GLY A 27 -58.88 -9.83 39.09
C GLY A 27 -58.40 -8.44 38.54
N GLN A 28 -58.63 -7.22 39.07
CA GLN A 28 -58.91 -6.61 40.41
C GLN A 28 -57.68 -6.55 41.35
N GLN A 29 -57.25 -5.45 42.02
CA GLN A 29 -57.72 -4.05 42.27
C GLN A 29 -56.55 -3.05 41.91
N GLY A 30 -56.59 -1.70 41.80
CA GLY A 30 -57.23 -0.56 42.51
C GLY A 30 -56.18 0.22 43.36
N GLY A 31 -56.01 1.56 43.40
CA GLY A 31 -56.52 2.71 42.62
C GLY A 31 -56.18 4.09 43.27
N HIS A 32 -56.13 5.20 42.50
CA HIS A 32 -55.99 6.64 42.92
C HIS A 32 -54.65 7.07 43.60
N MET A 33 -54.20 8.34 43.70
CA MET A 33 -54.61 9.72 43.28
C MET A 33 -53.36 10.66 43.33
N GLN A 34 -53.28 11.98 42.99
CA GLN A 34 -54.17 12.99 42.37
C GLN A 34 -53.35 14.01 41.50
N ARG A 35 -53.27 15.31 41.86
CA ARG A 35 -52.52 16.44 41.22
C ARG A 35 -52.36 17.61 42.24
N GLY A 36 -51.43 18.57 42.02
CA GLY A 36 -51.39 19.85 42.76
C GLY A 36 -50.40 20.88 42.18
N ILE A 37 -50.79 22.17 42.16
CA ILE A 37 -50.00 23.32 41.65
C ILE A 37 -50.16 24.50 42.64
N GLY A 38 -49.12 25.31 42.92
CA GLY A 38 -49.23 26.47 43.82
C GLY A 38 -48.10 27.51 43.69
N CYS A 39 -48.46 28.79 43.64
CA CYS A 39 -47.59 29.93 43.30
C CYS A 39 -46.93 30.66 44.50
N CYS A 40 -45.77 31.29 44.23
CA CYS A 40 -45.28 32.63 44.63
C CYS A 40 -45.60 33.24 46.05
N ARG A 41 -44.61 33.97 46.64
CA ARG A 41 -44.50 35.47 46.56
C ARG A 41 -43.70 36.20 47.71
N TYR A 42 -42.48 36.67 47.41
CA TYR A 42 -41.96 38.06 47.63
C TYR A 42 -41.50 38.61 49.03
N ARG A 43 -40.37 39.38 49.01
CA ARG A 43 -39.81 40.34 50.01
C ARG A 43 -39.24 39.77 51.34
N ARG A 44 -38.30 40.42 52.05
CA ARG A 44 -37.74 41.81 52.05
C ARG A 44 -36.19 41.81 52.23
N HIS A 45 -35.53 42.98 52.13
CA HIS A 45 -34.08 43.17 52.28
C HIS A 45 -33.57 43.14 53.74
N PHE A 46 -32.31 42.76 53.92
CA PHE A 46 -31.35 43.46 54.80
C PHE A 46 -29.93 43.34 54.22
N THR A 47 -28.98 44.19 54.66
CA THR A 47 -27.64 44.35 54.06
C THR A 47 -26.56 44.23 55.14
N ILE A 48 -25.40 43.60 54.85
CA ILE A 48 -24.01 44.06 55.18
C ILE A 48 -22.94 42.94 55.03
N LEU A 49 -21.86 43.30 54.31
CA LEU A 49 -20.47 42.77 54.25
C LEU A 49 -20.09 41.28 53.96
N LEU A 50 -19.04 41.18 53.12
CA LEU A 50 -18.01 40.14 52.96
C LEU A 50 -18.40 38.67 52.72
N GLY A 51 -18.19 38.22 51.49
CA GLY A 51 -18.12 36.82 51.06
C GLY A 51 -17.90 36.73 49.55
N PHE A 52 -16.88 35.97 49.10
CA PHE A 52 -16.53 35.87 47.67
C PHE A 52 -17.62 35.14 46.86
N LEU A 53 -17.91 35.64 45.65
CA LEU A 53 -18.54 34.86 44.58
C LEU A 53 -17.47 33.93 43.94
N THR A 54 -17.78 32.85 43.21
CA THR A 54 -19.05 32.43 42.57
C THR A 54 -19.10 30.89 42.47
N ALA A 55 -20.29 30.30 42.26
CA ALA A 55 -20.45 28.90 41.89
C ALA A 55 -21.55 28.71 40.83
N CYS A 56 -21.41 27.66 40.00
CA CYS A 56 -22.27 27.26 38.87
C CYS A 56 -22.38 28.27 37.70
N ALA A 57 -22.68 27.89 36.46
CA ALA A 57 -22.49 26.64 35.67
C ALA A 57 -22.81 27.01 34.19
N VAL A 58 -22.35 26.31 33.14
CA VAL A 58 -22.97 25.13 32.50
C VAL A 58 -22.23 24.87 31.16
N LEU A 59 -22.25 23.61 30.65
CA LEU A 59 -21.85 23.11 29.30
C LEU A 59 -20.35 22.75 29.01
N TRP A 60 -20.19 21.47 28.63
CA TRP A 60 -19.09 20.72 27.99
C TRP A 60 -18.39 21.39 26.77
N PRO A 61 -17.26 20.83 26.24
CA PRO A 61 -16.22 19.97 26.87
C PRO A 61 -14.76 20.46 26.62
N ASN A 62 -13.79 19.74 27.17
CA ASN A 62 -12.31 19.93 27.04
C ASN A 62 -11.74 19.02 25.91
N PRO A 63 -10.40 18.96 25.58
CA PRO A 63 -9.27 19.77 26.04
C PRO A 63 -8.23 20.19 24.94
N ALA A 64 -7.23 20.98 25.37
CA ALA A 64 -5.87 21.09 24.81
C ALA A 64 -4.92 21.48 25.97
N TRP A 65 -3.61 21.18 26.00
CA TRP A 65 -2.73 20.27 25.25
C TRP A 65 -1.35 20.22 25.99
N SER A 66 -0.41 19.38 25.53
CA SER A 66 1.00 19.29 25.94
C SER A 66 1.32 18.73 27.34
N ALA A 67 2.59 18.39 27.57
CA ALA A 67 3.09 17.59 28.69
C ALA A 67 4.11 18.33 29.56
N GLY A 68 4.32 17.80 30.77
CA GLY A 68 5.38 18.19 31.70
C GLY A 68 5.97 16.95 32.37
N GLU A 69 7.12 17.10 33.02
CA GLU A 69 7.87 16.00 33.63
C GLU A 69 7.13 15.37 34.83
N ASN A 70 7.49 14.12 35.15
CA ASN A 70 6.78 13.15 36.01
C ASN A 70 5.60 12.44 35.29
N GLY A 71 5.68 11.11 35.20
CA GLY A 71 4.79 10.26 34.38
C GLY A 71 3.40 10.02 34.96
N ALA A 72 2.60 11.07 35.13
CA ALA A 72 1.19 10.96 35.55
C ALA A 72 0.26 10.53 34.38
N ALA A 73 0.44 9.30 33.88
CA ALA A 73 -0.43 8.73 32.86
C ALA A 73 -1.84 8.44 33.42
N ALA A 74 -2.88 8.68 32.62
CA ALA A 74 -4.27 8.66 33.07
C ALA A 74 -4.66 7.36 33.83
N PRO A 75 -5.49 7.46 34.89
CA PRO A 75 -5.88 6.32 35.70
C PRO A 75 -6.80 5.37 34.94
N PHE A 76 -6.73 4.08 35.27
CA PHE A 76 -7.59 3.05 34.68
C PHE A 76 -9.08 3.37 34.89
N LEU A 77 -9.83 3.46 33.80
CA LEU A 77 -11.30 3.41 33.86
C LEU A 77 -11.73 1.95 34.10
N TYR A 78 -12.23 1.69 35.30
CA TYR A 78 -12.67 0.37 35.73
C TYR A 78 -14.10 0.07 35.29
N GLY A 79 -14.29 -1.15 34.79
CA GLY A 79 -15.55 -1.62 34.23
C GLY A 79 -15.65 -3.14 34.36
N GLY A 80 -15.75 -3.63 35.60
CA GLY A 80 -16.04 -5.03 35.91
C GLY A 80 -14.85 -5.87 36.38
N GLY A 81 -14.65 -5.93 37.70
CA GLY A 81 -14.20 -7.10 38.46
C GLY A 81 -12.93 -7.80 37.97
N GLY A 82 -11.80 -7.11 37.82
CA GLY A 82 -10.59 -7.76 37.31
C GLY A 82 -9.30 -6.93 37.31
N VAL A 83 -8.18 -7.66 37.36
CA VAL A 83 -6.81 -7.11 37.25
C VAL A 83 -6.49 -6.81 35.78
N LYS A 84 -5.96 -5.61 35.51
CA LYS A 84 -5.40 -5.22 34.22
C LYS A 84 -3.88 -5.08 34.31
N VAL A 85 -3.17 -5.46 33.25
CA VAL A 85 -1.72 -5.31 33.13
C VAL A 85 -1.43 -4.60 31.82
N ASP A 86 -1.00 -3.34 31.89
CA ASP A 86 -0.48 -2.60 30.75
C ASP A 86 1.05 -2.63 30.79
N LEU A 87 1.69 -2.63 29.60
CA LEU A 87 3.14 -2.55 29.45
C LEU A 87 3.46 -1.48 28.40
N ASN A 88 4.46 -0.64 28.70
CA ASN A 88 5.01 0.37 27.81
C ASN A 88 6.53 0.21 27.73
N GLU A 89 7.14 0.33 26.55
CA GLU A 89 8.59 0.14 26.33
C GLU A 89 9.22 1.35 25.61
N SER A 90 10.39 1.79 26.08
CA SER A 90 11.31 2.71 25.37
C SER A 90 12.48 1.90 24.76
N GLU A 91 13.58 2.56 24.35
CA GLU A 91 14.79 1.85 23.89
C GLU A 91 15.53 1.11 25.01
N ASP A 92 15.34 1.55 26.26
CA ASP A 92 16.21 1.27 27.41
C ASP A 92 15.45 1.00 28.72
N ALA A 93 14.15 1.33 28.78
CA ALA A 93 13.31 1.16 29.96
C ALA A 93 11.97 0.49 29.62
N VAL A 94 11.41 -0.22 30.59
CA VAL A 94 10.09 -0.86 30.48
C VAL A 94 9.26 -0.52 31.71
N VAL A 95 8.03 -0.05 31.48
CA VAL A 95 7.08 0.32 32.52
C VAL A 95 5.92 -0.68 32.50
N ILE A 96 5.75 -1.40 33.61
CA ILE A 96 4.65 -2.35 33.81
C ILE A 96 3.67 -1.73 34.80
N ARG A 97 2.42 -1.51 34.38
CA ARG A 97 1.35 -0.91 35.20
C ARG A 97 0.30 -1.98 35.49
N ILE A 98 0.06 -2.28 36.76
CA ILE A 98 -0.94 -3.24 37.21
C ILE A 98 -2.08 -2.49 37.90
N GLY A 99 -3.24 -2.45 37.25
CA GLY A 99 -4.46 -1.85 37.78
C GLY A 99 -5.33 -2.89 38.48
N THR A 100 -5.70 -2.63 39.74
CA THR A 100 -6.55 -3.50 40.56
C THR A 100 -7.78 -2.73 41.05
N ASP A 101 -8.97 -3.28 40.86
CA ASP A 101 -10.23 -2.69 41.35
C ASP A 101 -10.58 -3.09 42.80
N SER A 102 -9.99 -4.17 43.31
CA SER A 102 -10.13 -4.59 44.71
C SER A 102 -8.87 -4.29 45.52
N SER A 103 -9.05 -3.59 46.65
CA SER A 103 -8.02 -3.36 47.67
C SER A 103 -7.61 -4.62 48.45
N SER A 104 -8.17 -5.79 48.12
CA SER A 104 -7.75 -7.09 48.65
C SER A 104 -6.53 -7.69 47.93
N ILE A 105 -6.11 -7.10 46.79
CA ILE A 105 -4.99 -7.59 45.99
C ILE A 105 -3.71 -6.85 46.37
N ASP A 106 -2.68 -7.60 46.78
CA ASP A 106 -1.38 -7.07 47.19
C ASP A 106 -0.28 -7.48 46.20
N PRO A 107 -0.04 -6.69 45.13
CA PRO A 107 1.00 -6.99 44.15
C PRO A 107 2.40 -6.75 44.73
N ARG A 108 3.33 -7.66 44.46
CA ARG A 108 4.73 -7.59 44.92
C ARG A 108 5.70 -7.96 43.80
N PHE A 109 6.75 -7.17 43.62
CA PHE A 109 7.80 -7.41 42.62
C PHE A 109 9.03 -8.08 43.25
N ARG A 110 9.55 -9.12 42.60
CA ARG A 110 10.77 -9.85 43.00
C ARG A 110 11.68 -10.07 41.78
N LYS A 111 12.89 -9.51 41.80
CA LYS A 111 13.94 -9.81 40.79
C LYS A 111 14.43 -11.25 40.96
N VAL A 112 14.56 -11.99 39.86
CA VAL A 112 14.97 -13.41 39.86
C VAL A 112 16.10 -13.60 38.85
N GLY A 113 17.33 -13.32 39.30
CA GLY A 113 18.52 -13.34 38.45
C GLY A 113 18.80 -11.99 37.76
N SER A 114 19.52 -12.04 36.64
CA SER A 114 19.92 -10.87 35.83
C SER A 114 18.81 -10.40 34.88
N ASP A 115 18.05 -11.35 34.37
CA ASP A 115 17.28 -11.31 33.13
C ASP A 115 15.86 -11.84 33.32
N ALA A 116 15.44 -12.12 34.55
CA ALA A 116 14.08 -12.47 34.89
C ALA A 116 13.59 -11.82 36.19
N PHE A 117 12.27 -11.77 36.34
CA PHE A 117 11.56 -11.28 37.52
C PHE A 117 10.22 -12.00 37.67
N VAL A 118 9.61 -11.89 38.85
CA VAL A 118 8.28 -12.39 39.15
C VAL A 118 7.48 -11.26 39.81
N ILE A 119 6.21 -11.15 39.45
CA ILE A 119 5.23 -10.33 40.15
C ILE A 119 4.18 -11.26 40.78
N GLU A 120 4.17 -11.29 42.10
CA GLU A 120 3.22 -12.07 42.91
C GLU A 120 1.95 -11.22 43.14
N LEU A 121 0.80 -11.73 42.72
CA LEU A 121 -0.51 -11.10 42.94
C LEU A 121 -1.21 -11.78 44.12
N GLY A 122 -0.83 -11.38 45.34
CA GLY A 122 -1.46 -11.88 46.56
C GLY A 122 -2.94 -11.49 46.63
N GLY A 123 -3.79 -12.38 47.17
CA GLY A 123 -5.22 -12.12 47.40
C GLY A 123 -6.16 -12.40 46.22
N VAL A 124 -5.65 -12.80 45.05
CA VAL A 124 -6.49 -13.12 43.87
C VAL A 124 -7.32 -14.39 44.13
N THR A 125 -8.65 -14.27 44.08
CA THR A 125 -9.57 -15.39 44.38
C THR A 125 -9.90 -16.26 43.17
N GLY A 126 -10.51 -17.42 43.40
CA GLY A 126 -11.04 -18.30 42.35
C GLY A 126 -12.23 -17.74 41.54
N HIS A 127 -12.68 -16.51 41.80
CA HIS A 127 -13.72 -15.82 41.02
C HIS A 127 -13.19 -14.62 40.23
N THR A 128 -11.95 -14.21 40.45
CA THR A 128 -11.29 -13.16 39.67
C THR A 128 -10.94 -13.70 38.28
N PRO A 129 -11.30 -13.01 37.18
CA PRO A 129 -10.94 -13.40 35.82
C PRO A 129 -9.42 -13.35 35.64
N ILE A 130 -8.91 -14.17 34.74
CA ILE A 130 -7.47 -14.22 34.41
C ILE A 130 -7.07 -12.87 33.79
N PRO A 131 -6.01 -12.19 34.28
CA PRO A 131 -5.53 -10.95 33.70
C PRO A 131 -5.04 -11.16 32.26
N THR A 132 -5.52 -10.35 31.33
CA THR A 132 -5.02 -10.34 29.95
C THR A 132 -3.60 -9.76 29.95
N LEU A 133 -2.59 -10.58 29.66
CA LEU A 133 -1.21 -10.10 29.52
C LEU A 133 -1.00 -9.40 28.15
N PRO A 134 -0.22 -8.30 28.10
CA PRO A 134 0.12 -7.63 26.85
C PRO A 134 1.16 -8.44 26.07
N SER A 135 0.77 -8.97 24.90
CA SER A 135 1.66 -9.71 24.00
C SER A 135 2.12 -8.82 22.84
N GLY A 136 3.42 -8.54 22.75
CA GLY A 136 4.00 -7.76 21.64
C GLY A 136 5.27 -6.95 21.95
N SER A 137 5.70 -6.88 23.22
CA SER A 137 6.96 -6.24 23.61
C SER A 137 8.17 -6.93 22.97
N LYS A 138 9.19 -6.13 22.60
CA LYS A 138 10.50 -6.64 22.15
C LYS A 138 11.46 -6.86 23.31
N LEU A 139 11.30 -6.14 24.41
CA LEU A 139 12.21 -6.15 25.55
C LEU A 139 11.80 -7.13 26.66
N VAL A 140 10.52 -7.51 26.75
CA VAL A 140 10.00 -8.39 27.82
C VAL A 140 9.02 -9.44 27.28
N SER A 141 9.23 -10.70 27.68
CA SER A 141 8.23 -11.75 27.57
C SER A 141 7.55 -11.97 28.92
N LEU A 142 6.22 -11.89 28.99
CA LEU A 142 5.44 -12.14 30.21
C LEU A 142 4.68 -13.47 30.09
N VAL A 143 4.78 -14.31 31.13
CA VAL A 143 4.09 -15.61 31.23
C VAL A 143 3.34 -15.70 32.56
N TYR A 144 2.04 -16.01 32.46
CA TYR A 144 1.12 -16.18 33.58
C TYR A 144 1.20 -17.59 34.17
N SER A 145 1.28 -17.70 35.50
CA SER A 145 1.21 -18.96 36.24
C SER A 145 0.06 -18.91 37.26
N ASP A 146 -0.85 -19.88 37.17
CA ASP A 146 -2.02 -19.99 38.05
C ASP A 146 -1.77 -21.05 39.13
N ASN A 147 -1.20 -20.66 40.26
CA ASN A 147 -1.01 -21.53 41.43
C ASN A 147 -1.98 -21.18 42.57
N ARG A 148 -3.26 -20.94 42.24
CA ARG A 148 -4.36 -20.58 43.16
C ARG A 148 -4.64 -21.60 44.28
N LYS A 149 -3.88 -22.69 44.38
CA LYS A 149 -3.97 -23.69 45.45
C LYS A 149 -2.95 -23.51 46.58
N GLU A 150 -1.83 -22.82 46.33
CA GLU A 150 -0.69 -22.80 47.26
C GLU A 150 -0.25 -21.36 47.57
N GLU A 151 0.14 -20.56 46.57
CA GLU A 151 0.75 -19.23 46.80
C GLU A 151 0.03 -18.07 46.07
N GLY A 152 -0.92 -18.37 45.18
CA GLY A 152 -1.77 -17.36 44.53
C GLY A 152 -1.58 -17.30 43.01
N VAL A 153 -1.33 -16.11 42.48
CA VAL A 153 -1.21 -15.87 41.04
C VAL A 153 0.11 -15.17 40.75
N GLU A 154 0.91 -15.71 39.84
CA GLU A 154 2.22 -15.14 39.47
C GLU A 154 2.26 -14.68 38.01
N ILE A 155 2.93 -13.56 37.77
CA ILE A 155 3.34 -13.12 36.44
C ILE A 155 4.86 -13.17 36.41
N SER A 156 5.40 -14.19 35.75
CA SER A 156 6.83 -14.29 35.47
C SER A 156 7.19 -13.45 34.23
N GLY A 157 8.34 -12.80 34.26
CA GLY A 157 8.85 -12.00 33.15
C GLY A 157 10.30 -12.31 32.84
N SER A 158 10.64 -12.40 31.56
CA SER A 158 12.01 -12.57 31.04
C SER A 158 12.37 -11.38 30.15
N LEU A 159 13.60 -10.89 30.28
CA LEU A 159 14.11 -9.64 29.71
C LEU A 159 15.13 -9.92 28.61
N ALA A 160 15.06 -9.18 27.51
CA ALA A 160 16.00 -9.31 26.39
C ALA A 160 17.43 -8.82 26.72
N HIS A 161 17.58 -8.05 27.80
CA HIS A 161 18.84 -7.47 28.28
C HIS A 161 18.87 -7.53 29.82
N PRO A 162 20.06 -7.60 30.45
CA PRO A 162 20.16 -7.67 31.90
C PRO A 162 19.64 -6.37 32.56
N LEU A 163 18.82 -6.55 33.60
CA LEU A 163 18.23 -5.48 34.41
C LEU A 163 19.31 -4.83 35.27
N ASP A 164 19.56 -3.54 35.03
CA ASP A 164 20.49 -2.73 35.81
C ASP A 164 19.85 -2.39 37.17
N HIS A 165 18.86 -1.48 37.16
CA HIS A 165 18.08 -1.10 38.34
C HIS A 165 16.57 -1.06 38.05
N PHE A 166 15.77 -0.94 39.12
CA PHE A 166 14.31 -0.85 39.04
C PHE A 166 13.75 0.07 40.11
N ILE A 167 12.57 0.63 39.85
CA ILE A 167 11.80 1.47 40.78
C ILE A 167 10.38 0.89 40.86
N VAL A 168 9.79 0.85 42.06
CA VAL A 168 8.43 0.36 42.29
C VAL A 168 7.62 1.46 42.97
N ASP A 169 6.59 1.95 42.28
CA ASP A 169 5.67 2.98 42.75
C ASP A 169 4.29 2.38 43.02
N ARG A 170 3.62 2.82 44.09
CA ARG A 170 2.32 2.27 44.51
C ARG A 170 1.32 3.38 44.84
N ALA A 171 0.18 3.34 44.16
CA ALA A 171 -1.01 4.15 44.44
C ALA A 171 -2.16 3.24 44.93
N GLU A 172 -3.29 3.83 45.32
CA GLU A 172 -4.41 3.11 45.98
C GLU A 172 -5.01 1.97 45.14
N ASN A 173 -5.02 2.11 43.81
CA ASN A 173 -5.56 1.13 42.86
C ASN A 173 -4.58 0.78 41.72
N GLU A 174 -3.30 1.14 41.84
CA GLU A 174 -2.31 0.95 40.78
C GLU A 174 -0.91 0.65 41.35
N PHE A 175 -0.24 -0.33 40.77
CA PHE A 175 1.14 -0.72 41.09
C PHE A 175 1.99 -0.64 39.83
N VAL A 176 3.05 0.18 39.86
CA VAL A 176 3.89 0.48 38.70
C VAL A 176 5.31 0.02 38.97
N VAL A 177 5.88 -0.71 38.02
CA VAL A 177 7.29 -1.15 38.05
C VAL A 177 8.00 -0.55 36.84
N ASN A 178 9.01 0.29 37.11
CA ASN A 178 9.91 0.84 36.12
C ASN A 178 11.20 0.00 36.12
N LEU A 179 11.56 -0.59 34.98
CA LEU A 179 12.70 -1.48 34.78
C LEU A 179 13.70 -0.82 33.82
N TYR A 180 14.97 -0.67 34.20
CA TYR A 180 16.02 -0.07 33.37
C TYR A 180 17.05 -1.11 32.93
N LEU A 181 17.28 -1.22 31.63
CA LEU A 181 18.06 -2.30 31.02
C LEU A 181 19.45 -1.83 30.57
N SER A 182 20.47 -2.64 30.83
CA SER A 182 21.84 -2.32 30.40
C SER A 182 22.03 -2.55 28.90
N ARG A 183 22.50 -1.53 28.17
CA ARG A 183 22.87 -1.66 26.75
C ARG A 183 23.99 -2.70 26.56
N GLY A 184 23.69 -3.79 25.84
CA GLY A 184 24.70 -4.73 25.36
C GLY A 184 25.55 -4.09 24.26
N SER A 185 26.88 -4.11 24.40
CA SER A 185 27.79 -3.52 23.42
C SER A 185 27.92 -4.39 22.16
N SER A 186 27.18 -4.07 21.10
CA SER A 186 27.31 -4.75 19.79
C SER A 186 28.50 -4.28 18.94
N ASP A 187 29.38 -3.43 19.49
CA ASP A 187 30.61 -2.93 18.85
C ASP A 187 31.86 -3.69 19.35
N ALA A 188 32.01 -4.94 18.90
CA ALA A 188 33.14 -5.80 19.28
C ALA A 188 33.83 -6.52 18.09
N LEU A 189 33.62 -6.03 16.85
CA LEU A 189 34.21 -6.61 15.64
C LEU A 189 34.50 -5.55 14.55
N GLY A 190 35.15 -4.43 14.94
CA GLY A 190 35.40 -3.29 14.04
C GLY A 190 36.65 -2.42 14.31
N VAL A 191 37.50 -2.76 15.27
CA VAL A 191 38.66 -1.91 15.65
C VAL A 191 39.88 -2.20 14.74
N ALA A 192 39.84 -1.70 13.50
CA ALA A 192 40.93 -1.88 12.52
C ALA A 192 41.07 -0.74 11.48
N ALA A 193 40.61 0.48 11.76
CA ALA A 193 40.81 1.66 10.89
C ALA A 193 40.87 2.97 11.70
N GLU A 194 41.15 4.08 11.02
CA GLU A 194 40.93 5.47 11.47
C GLU A 194 41.69 5.96 12.73
N LYS A 195 43.03 5.78 12.78
CA LYS A 195 43.90 6.50 13.73
C LYS A 195 45.21 7.05 13.14
N ALA A 196 45.13 7.88 12.10
CA ALA A 196 46.18 8.87 11.77
C ALA A 196 45.78 9.85 10.65
N ALA A 197 45.33 11.09 10.98
CA ALA A 197 45.31 12.22 10.03
C ALA A 197 45.12 13.60 10.73
N ALA A 198 46.03 13.99 11.63
CA ALA A 198 46.08 15.36 12.14
C ALA A 198 47.28 16.13 11.56
N SER A 199 47.01 17.31 11.01
CA SER A 199 47.95 18.41 10.74
C SER A 199 49.14 18.17 9.78
N ARG A 200 49.10 18.77 8.56
CA ARG A 200 50.14 19.72 8.07
C ARG A 200 49.90 20.36 6.67
N THR A 201 49.88 21.70 6.67
CA THR A 201 50.47 22.66 5.70
C THR A 201 50.25 22.57 4.16
N LEU A 202 49.69 23.68 3.62
CA LEU A 202 49.90 24.27 2.28
C LEU A 202 51.37 24.81 2.12
N PRO A 203 51.83 25.41 0.98
CA PRO A 203 51.18 25.71 -0.32
C PRO A 203 52.02 25.37 -1.60
N ALA A 204 51.45 25.61 -2.80
CA ALA A 204 52.17 26.06 -4.02
C ALA A 204 51.16 26.58 -5.09
N SER A 205 51.62 27.26 -6.16
CA SER A 205 50.76 28.02 -7.11
C SER A 205 50.99 27.72 -8.61
N ALA A 206 50.15 28.34 -9.46
CA ALA A 206 50.31 28.62 -10.91
C ALA A 206 49.95 27.51 -11.94
N ALA A 207 49.48 27.82 -13.18
CA ALA A 207 48.83 29.05 -13.69
C ALA A 207 48.14 28.87 -15.08
N ILE A 208 46.91 29.40 -15.21
CA ILE A 208 46.29 30.16 -16.33
C ILE A 208 46.64 29.80 -17.82
N ARG A 209 45.61 29.47 -18.65
CA ARG A 209 45.20 30.14 -19.93
C ARG A 209 44.13 29.32 -20.72
N THR A 210 42.88 29.78 -20.83
CA THR A 210 42.23 30.54 -21.94
C THR A 210 42.12 29.82 -23.30
N GLY A 211 41.00 29.83 -24.03
CA GLY A 211 39.74 30.60 -23.86
C GLY A 211 38.58 30.17 -24.78
N SER A 212 37.57 31.02 -24.94
CA SER A 212 36.21 30.73 -25.47
C SER A 212 35.87 31.40 -26.82
N VAL A 213 34.80 30.96 -27.54
CA VAL A 213 33.89 31.81 -28.37
C VAL A 213 32.65 31.03 -28.91
N LYS A 214 31.58 31.76 -29.32
CA LYS A 214 30.24 31.37 -29.87
C LYS A 214 29.69 32.62 -30.68
N PRO A 215 28.48 32.72 -31.29
CA PRO A 215 27.48 31.77 -31.85
C PRO A 215 26.91 32.12 -33.28
N ALA A 216 26.03 31.25 -33.83
CA ALA A 216 24.94 31.51 -34.83
C ALA A 216 23.94 30.31 -34.83
N ALA A 217 22.65 30.27 -35.27
CA ALA A 217 21.65 31.18 -35.90
C ALA A 217 21.52 31.17 -37.46
N ALA A 218 20.33 31.22 -38.12
CA ALA A 218 18.92 30.91 -37.78
C ALA A 218 17.97 30.90 -39.06
N VAL A 219 16.65 30.64 -38.89
CA VAL A 219 15.46 31.08 -39.73
C VAL A 219 14.84 30.20 -40.89
N GLN A 220 13.63 29.64 -40.64
CA GLN A 220 12.31 29.65 -41.41
C GLN A 220 12.19 29.30 -42.94
N LYS A 221 11.05 28.91 -43.61
CA LYS A 221 9.67 28.40 -43.25
C LYS A 221 8.84 27.85 -44.48
N THR A 222 7.95 26.87 -44.23
CA THR A 222 6.58 26.53 -44.78
C THR A 222 6.14 26.61 -46.28
N GLY A 223 5.37 25.58 -46.71
CA GLY A 223 4.35 25.57 -47.80
C GLY A 223 4.42 24.31 -48.70
N GLY A 224 3.37 23.63 -49.20
CA GLY A 224 1.89 23.69 -49.06
C GLY A 224 1.23 22.35 -49.57
N LYS A 225 -0.10 22.16 -49.51
CA LYS A 225 -0.81 20.88 -49.84
C LYS A 225 -1.53 20.89 -51.22
N VAL A 226 -1.75 19.70 -51.83
CA VAL A 226 -3.09 19.07 -52.16
C VAL A 226 -3.03 18.00 -53.30
N GLN A 227 -3.36 16.74 -52.93
CA GLN A 227 -3.99 15.60 -53.67
C GLN A 227 -3.48 15.01 -55.01
N ARG A 228 -4.07 13.84 -55.33
CA ARG A 228 -3.66 12.74 -56.25
C ARG A 228 -4.65 12.66 -57.46
N PRO A 229 -4.28 12.07 -58.62
CA PRO A 229 -4.23 10.59 -58.81
C PRO A 229 -3.08 10.10 -59.74
N ASP A 230 -2.94 8.80 -60.09
CA ASP A 230 -2.78 7.60 -59.24
C ASP A 230 -2.21 6.40 -60.06
N ASN A 231 -1.93 5.26 -59.39
CA ASN A 231 -1.75 3.89 -59.89
C ASN A 231 -0.79 3.58 -61.07
N ALA A 232 0.41 3.06 -60.75
CA ALA A 232 0.94 1.76 -61.24
C ALA A 232 2.10 1.25 -60.35
N GLY A 233 2.35 -0.08 -60.31
CA GLY A 233 3.23 -0.78 -59.34
C GLY A 233 4.65 -0.19 -59.15
N THR A 234 5.24 -0.01 -57.95
CA THR A 234 5.29 -0.75 -56.66
C THR A 234 6.47 -1.72 -56.50
N GLN A 235 7.51 -1.30 -55.76
CA GLN A 235 8.23 -2.04 -54.68
C GLN A 235 9.45 -1.24 -54.17
N THR A 236 9.55 -0.93 -52.87
CA THR A 236 10.75 -0.36 -52.20
C THR A 236 10.76 -0.70 -50.69
N THR A 237 11.94 -0.69 -50.07
CA THR A 237 12.33 -1.31 -48.78
C THR A 237 12.41 -0.31 -47.59
N ALA A 238 12.87 -0.82 -46.43
CA ALA A 238 13.27 -0.14 -45.16
C ALA A 238 12.15 0.00 -44.10
N ALA A 239 12.44 0.07 -42.77
CA ALA A 239 13.74 0.23 -42.07
C ALA A 239 13.82 -0.50 -40.71
N GLU A 240 14.97 -0.38 -40.04
CA GLU A 240 15.34 -0.77 -38.65
C GLU A 240 15.95 0.49 -37.94
N PRO A 241 16.48 0.52 -36.68
CA PRO A 241 16.76 -0.56 -35.71
C PRO A 241 16.47 -0.28 -34.18
N LYS A 242 16.76 -1.29 -33.34
CA LYS A 242 17.30 -1.28 -31.94
C LYS A 242 16.77 -0.37 -30.80
N ILE A 243 16.63 -0.97 -29.60
CA ILE A 243 17.45 -0.67 -28.39
C ILE A 243 17.83 -2.00 -27.66
N LEU A 244 18.92 -1.98 -26.88
CA LEU A 244 19.53 -2.99 -25.99
C LEU A 244 18.84 -3.05 -24.59
N GLU A 245 19.23 -3.81 -23.55
CA GLU A 245 19.79 -5.18 -23.32
C GLU A 245 19.99 -5.28 -21.78
N PHE A 246 19.83 -6.44 -21.14
CA PHE A 246 20.07 -6.61 -19.68
C PHE A 246 20.56 -8.03 -19.33
N ASP A 247 21.45 -8.12 -18.34
CA ASP A 247 22.22 -9.31 -17.97
C ASP A 247 22.15 -9.61 -16.46
N VAL A 248 21.85 -10.86 -16.09
CA VAL A 248 22.09 -11.47 -14.77
C VAL A 248 22.40 -12.95 -14.94
N ALA A 249 23.68 -13.32 -14.94
CA ALA A 249 24.11 -14.72 -15.07
C ALA A 249 24.35 -15.43 -13.71
N ARG A 250 23.77 -16.64 -13.54
CA ARG A 250 24.24 -17.82 -12.74
C ARG A 250 23.06 -18.72 -12.31
N PRO A 251 23.25 -20.05 -12.20
CA PRO A 251 23.82 -20.92 -13.23
C PRO A 251 22.87 -22.11 -13.44
N MET A 252 22.13 -22.14 -14.54
CA MET A 252 21.36 -23.32 -14.93
C MET A 252 22.19 -24.08 -15.97
N ASP A 253 22.42 -25.38 -15.73
CA ASP A 253 23.41 -26.17 -16.48
C ASP A 253 23.27 -26.02 -18.00
N GLU A 254 24.40 -25.83 -18.68
CA GLU A 254 24.43 -25.60 -20.11
C GLU A 254 23.81 -26.78 -20.87
N PHE A 255 22.63 -26.54 -21.47
CA PHE A 255 22.21 -27.29 -22.65
C PHE A 255 23.38 -27.22 -23.63
N PRO A 256 24.04 -28.35 -23.94
CA PRO A 256 25.37 -28.31 -24.52
C PRO A 256 25.30 -27.67 -25.90
N VAL A 257 26.04 -26.57 -26.09
CA VAL A 257 26.01 -25.72 -27.29
C VAL A 257 26.76 -26.41 -28.44
N GLN A 258 26.24 -27.58 -28.85
CA GLN A 258 26.81 -28.42 -29.89
C GLN A 258 26.51 -27.85 -31.27
N ASN A 259 27.39 -26.94 -31.69
CA ASN A 259 27.82 -26.73 -33.08
C ASN A 259 26.70 -26.86 -34.13
N LEU A 260 26.08 -25.73 -34.50
CA LEU A 260 25.17 -25.62 -35.65
C LEU A 260 25.88 -25.76 -37.02
N THR A 261 26.98 -26.51 -37.07
CA THR A 261 27.64 -27.09 -38.25
C THR A 261 27.38 -28.60 -38.29
N GLY A 262 26.12 -28.98 -38.06
CA GLY A 262 25.64 -30.35 -37.86
C GLY A 262 25.68 -31.28 -39.08
N ILE A 263 26.75 -31.26 -39.88
CA ILE A 263 27.12 -32.41 -40.70
C ILE A 263 27.59 -33.51 -39.73
N GLN A 264 26.61 -34.25 -39.20
CA GLN A 264 26.84 -35.52 -38.52
C GLN A 264 27.61 -36.42 -39.50
N ARG A 265 28.93 -36.54 -39.28
CA ARG A 265 29.79 -37.44 -40.05
C ARG A 265 29.35 -38.86 -39.74
N LYS A 266 28.47 -39.40 -40.58
CA LYS A 266 27.88 -40.73 -40.46
C LYS A 266 28.99 -41.74 -40.22
N GLN A 267 28.99 -42.34 -39.02
CA GLN A 267 30.09 -43.21 -38.59
C GLN A 267 29.93 -44.58 -39.24
N TYR A 268 30.76 -44.85 -40.25
CA TYR A 268 30.74 -46.11 -40.97
C TYR A 268 31.48 -47.20 -40.18
N THR A 269 30.72 -48.11 -39.58
CA THR A 269 31.22 -49.20 -38.72
C THR A 269 31.38 -50.54 -39.44
N GLY A 270 31.10 -50.59 -40.74
CA GLY A 270 31.20 -51.80 -41.54
C GLY A 270 32.65 -52.30 -41.70
N LYS A 271 32.80 -53.62 -41.81
CA LYS A 271 34.10 -54.25 -42.18
C LYS A 271 34.66 -53.60 -43.46
N PRO A 272 35.97 -53.32 -43.53
CA PRO A 272 36.58 -52.77 -44.74
C PRO A 272 36.59 -53.82 -45.86
N ILE A 273 36.28 -53.38 -47.08
CA ILE A 273 36.32 -54.18 -48.30
C ILE A 273 37.13 -53.45 -49.38
N SER A 274 37.74 -54.22 -50.27
CA SER A 274 38.34 -53.73 -51.52
C SER A 274 37.59 -54.34 -52.69
N LEU A 275 37.19 -53.50 -53.66
CA LEU A 275 36.32 -53.89 -54.76
C LEU A 275 36.63 -53.02 -55.98
N ASP A 276 36.73 -53.63 -57.16
CA ASP A 276 36.99 -52.95 -58.42
C ASP A 276 35.89 -53.34 -59.42
N LEU A 277 35.05 -52.37 -59.78
CA LEU A 277 33.86 -52.54 -60.62
C LEU A 277 33.98 -51.65 -61.84
N MET A 278 33.82 -52.23 -63.03
CA MET A 278 33.75 -51.51 -64.29
C MET A 278 32.44 -51.88 -64.99
N ASP A 279 31.58 -50.89 -65.23
CA ASP A 279 30.25 -51.02 -65.86
C ASP A 279 29.32 -52.12 -65.29
N ALA A 280 29.44 -52.41 -63.99
CA ALA A 280 28.72 -53.51 -63.35
C ALA A 280 27.24 -53.19 -63.11
N ASP A 281 26.34 -54.17 -63.31
CA ASP A 281 24.92 -54.00 -63.00
C ASP A 281 24.69 -53.80 -61.49
N LEU A 282 23.95 -52.74 -61.15
CA LEU A 282 23.69 -52.32 -59.78
C LEU A 282 23.03 -53.40 -58.90
N ARG A 283 22.19 -54.29 -59.44
CA ARG A 283 21.57 -55.38 -58.67
C ARG A 283 22.58 -56.44 -58.30
N ASN A 284 23.47 -56.78 -59.23
CA ASN A 284 24.55 -57.73 -59.00
C ASN A 284 25.55 -57.19 -57.97
N VAL A 285 25.85 -55.89 -58.00
CA VAL A 285 26.68 -55.20 -57.00
C VAL A 285 26.01 -55.20 -55.61
N LEU A 286 24.74 -54.82 -55.51
CA LEU A 286 24.01 -54.81 -54.23
C LEU A 286 23.83 -56.21 -53.65
N ARG A 287 23.64 -57.23 -54.49
CA ARG A 287 23.63 -58.64 -54.08
C ARG A 287 25.00 -59.10 -53.60
N LEU A 288 26.07 -58.82 -54.34
CA LEU A 288 27.43 -59.16 -53.93
C LEU A 288 27.79 -58.52 -52.58
N LEU A 289 27.36 -57.28 -52.33
CA LEU A 289 27.51 -56.64 -51.03
C LEU A 289 26.72 -57.40 -49.94
N ALA A 290 25.48 -57.79 -50.17
CA ALA A 290 24.70 -58.59 -49.22
C ALA A 290 25.37 -59.94 -48.89
N ASP A 291 25.80 -60.68 -49.92
CA ASP A 291 26.42 -61.99 -49.82
C ASP A 291 27.79 -61.91 -49.10
N LEU A 292 28.57 -60.82 -49.28
CA LEU A 292 29.86 -60.60 -48.60
C LEU A 292 29.73 -60.10 -47.15
N THR A 293 28.70 -59.34 -46.82
CA THR A 293 28.54 -58.72 -45.48
C THR A 293 27.68 -59.55 -44.54
N GLY A 294 26.86 -60.46 -45.08
CA GLY A 294 25.87 -61.24 -44.34
C GLY A 294 24.60 -60.45 -44.00
N THR A 295 24.35 -59.30 -44.65
CA THR A 295 23.16 -58.48 -44.38
C THR A 295 22.03 -58.77 -45.36
N ASN A 296 20.80 -58.92 -44.86
CA ASN A 296 19.63 -59.09 -45.71
C ASN A 296 19.28 -57.79 -46.44
N ILE A 297 19.59 -57.70 -47.74
CA ILE A 297 19.23 -56.57 -48.60
C ILE A 297 18.08 -56.99 -49.54
N VAL A 298 16.99 -56.22 -49.52
CA VAL A 298 15.86 -56.39 -50.44
C VAL A 298 15.90 -55.27 -51.48
N ILE A 299 16.02 -55.66 -52.74
CA ILE A 299 16.17 -54.76 -53.89
C ILE A 299 14.82 -54.66 -54.61
N GLU A 300 14.23 -53.46 -54.68
CA GLU A 300 12.97 -53.23 -55.40
C GLU A 300 13.13 -53.43 -56.93
N PRO A 301 12.07 -53.87 -57.64
CA PRO A 301 12.12 -54.12 -59.08
C PRO A 301 12.33 -52.86 -59.94
N ASP A 302 12.27 -51.66 -59.35
CA ASP A 302 12.53 -50.36 -60.01
C ASP A 302 13.99 -49.90 -59.86
N VAL A 303 14.85 -50.66 -59.16
CA VAL A 303 16.28 -50.37 -59.05
C VAL A 303 17.00 -50.79 -60.33
N SER A 304 17.52 -49.84 -61.10
CA SER A 304 18.29 -50.08 -62.32
C SER A 304 19.37 -49.01 -62.49
N GLY A 305 20.57 -49.42 -62.90
CA GLY A 305 21.75 -48.56 -63.03
C GLY A 305 23.01 -49.38 -63.29
N ARG A 306 24.08 -48.72 -63.73
CA ARG A 306 25.42 -49.32 -63.89
C ARG A 306 26.41 -48.57 -63.01
N VAL A 307 27.26 -49.32 -62.32
CA VAL A 307 28.22 -48.81 -61.34
C VAL A 307 29.63 -49.06 -61.84
N THR A 308 30.41 -47.99 -61.93
CA THR A 308 31.87 -48.06 -62.04
C THR A 308 32.44 -47.46 -60.77
N LEU A 309 33.16 -48.26 -59.98
CA LEU A 309 33.65 -47.89 -58.66
C LEU A 309 34.87 -48.75 -58.30
N LYS A 310 35.98 -48.09 -57.96
CA LYS A 310 37.18 -48.72 -57.41
C LYS A 310 37.39 -48.22 -55.99
N VAL A 311 37.39 -49.13 -55.02
CA VAL A 311 37.57 -48.84 -53.60
C VAL A 311 38.58 -49.82 -52.99
N GLU A 312 39.40 -49.33 -52.07
CA GLU A 312 40.41 -50.11 -51.37
C GLU A 312 40.31 -49.85 -49.86
N GLN A 313 40.12 -50.91 -49.08
CA GLN A 313 39.97 -50.88 -47.61
C GLN A 313 38.84 -49.96 -47.07
N VAL A 314 37.77 -49.75 -47.84
CA VAL A 314 36.64 -48.87 -47.46
C VAL A 314 35.56 -49.66 -46.71
N PRO A 315 35.00 -49.16 -45.59
CA PRO A 315 33.87 -49.79 -44.88
C PRO A 315 32.68 -50.08 -45.80
N TRP A 316 32.14 -51.31 -45.76
CA TRP A 316 31.09 -51.71 -46.71
C TRP A 316 29.82 -50.85 -46.66
N ASP A 317 29.42 -50.31 -45.50
CA ASP A 317 28.24 -49.43 -45.40
C ASP A 317 28.48 -48.07 -46.06
N GLN A 318 29.74 -47.62 -46.11
CA GLN A 318 30.16 -46.42 -46.84
C GLN A 318 30.15 -46.67 -48.36
N VAL A 319 30.61 -47.84 -48.80
CA VAL A 319 30.50 -48.28 -50.20
C VAL A 319 29.03 -48.37 -50.62
N LEU A 320 28.19 -48.96 -49.77
CA LEU A 320 26.74 -49.07 -50.00
C LEU A 320 26.07 -47.69 -50.10
N ASP A 321 26.36 -46.78 -49.17
CA ASP A 321 25.86 -45.40 -49.22
C ASP A 321 26.29 -44.67 -50.49
N MET A 322 27.56 -44.79 -50.93
CA MET A 322 28.03 -44.21 -52.19
C MET A 322 27.26 -44.77 -53.39
N VAL A 323 27.14 -46.09 -53.49
CA VAL A 323 26.44 -46.78 -54.58
C VAL A 323 24.96 -46.39 -54.66
N ILE A 324 24.30 -46.21 -53.51
CA ILE A 324 22.91 -45.75 -53.39
C ILE A 324 22.79 -44.27 -53.80
N ALA A 325 23.67 -43.40 -53.29
CA ALA A 325 23.65 -41.97 -53.60
C ALA A 325 23.97 -41.66 -55.07
N MET A 326 24.84 -42.45 -55.72
CA MET A 326 25.18 -42.30 -57.14
C MET A 326 24.02 -42.65 -58.11
N ASN A 327 22.93 -43.25 -57.62
CA ASN A 327 21.82 -43.76 -58.46
C ASN A 327 20.44 -43.24 -57.99
N ASP A 328 20.38 -42.13 -57.24
CA ASP A 328 19.15 -41.53 -56.67
C ASP A 328 18.27 -42.52 -55.86
N LEU A 329 18.93 -43.50 -55.25
CA LEU A 329 18.27 -44.47 -54.37
C LEU A 329 18.21 -43.96 -52.93
N GLY A 330 17.38 -44.62 -52.12
CA GLY A 330 17.42 -44.55 -50.67
C GLY A 330 17.47 -45.95 -50.08
N LYS A 331 18.05 -46.08 -48.88
CA LYS A 331 17.88 -47.25 -48.02
C LYS A 331 16.92 -46.93 -46.88
N GLU A 332 16.00 -47.85 -46.63
CA GLU A 332 15.13 -47.87 -45.46
C GLU A 332 15.44 -49.14 -44.66
N GLN A 333 15.73 -49.01 -43.36
CA GLN A 333 16.01 -50.15 -42.51
C GLN A 333 14.74 -50.58 -41.78
N VAL A 334 14.21 -51.75 -42.14
CA VAL A 334 13.05 -52.37 -41.49
C VAL A 334 13.56 -53.52 -40.61
N GLY A 335 14.03 -53.16 -39.41
CA GLY A 335 14.64 -54.11 -38.47
C GLY A 335 15.95 -54.72 -39.01
N ASN A 336 15.92 -56.02 -39.29
CA ASN A 336 17.07 -56.82 -39.75
C ASN A 336 17.18 -56.92 -41.30
N VAL A 337 16.43 -56.07 -42.03
CA VAL A 337 16.41 -56.04 -43.49
C VAL A 337 16.58 -54.60 -43.98
N ILE A 338 17.43 -54.40 -44.98
CA ILE A 338 17.64 -53.12 -45.65
C ILE A 338 16.86 -53.14 -46.97
N ARG A 339 15.79 -52.35 -47.08
CA ARG A 339 15.03 -52.14 -48.32
C ARG A 339 15.71 -51.04 -49.14
N ILE A 340 16.06 -51.33 -50.38
CA ILE A 340 16.66 -50.37 -51.32
C ILE A 340 15.66 -50.09 -52.45
N ALA A 341 15.33 -48.81 -52.64
CA ALA A 341 14.33 -48.33 -53.57
C ALA A 341 14.72 -46.94 -54.11
N ARG A 342 14.04 -46.43 -55.15
CA ARG A 342 14.23 -45.02 -55.57
C ARG A 342 13.76 -44.06 -54.48
N GLN A 343 14.52 -42.98 -54.26
CA GLN A 343 14.25 -42.02 -53.18
C GLN A 343 12.88 -41.33 -53.34
N THR A 344 12.40 -41.17 -54.57
CA THR A 344 11.07 -40.63 -54.89
C THR A 344 9.93 -41.51 -54.37
N LYS A 345 9.99 -42.83 -54.61
CA LYS A 345 9.01 -43.81 -54.13
C LYS A 345 8.97 -43.84 -52.59
N LEU A 346 10.13 -43.87 -51.94
CA LEU A 346 10.22 -43.83 -50.47
C LEU A 346 9.62 -42.54 -49.88
N LYS A 347 9.87 -41.38 -50.51
CA LYS A 347 9.25 -40.11 -50.11
C LYS A 347 7.72 -40.13 -50.24
N GLN A 348 7.19 -40.69 -51.34
CA GLN A 348 5.74 -40.82 -51.56
C GLN A 348 5.08 -41.79 -50.58
N GLU A 349 5.71 -42.93 -50.29
CA GLU A 349 5.23 -43.87 -49.26
C GLU A 349 5.26 -43.22 -47.87
N TRP A 350 6.29 -42.43 -47.55
CA TRP A 350 6.39 -41.71 -46.28
C TRP A 350 5.30 -40.63 -46.12
N THR A 351 5.01 -39.84 -47.15
CA THR A 351 3.93 -38.84 -47.09
C THR A 351 2.57 -39.52 -46.95
N GLN A 352 2.29 -40.57 -47.74
CA GLN A 352 1.05 -41.35 -47.62
C GLN A 352 0.89 -42.01 -46.25
N GLN A 353 1.96 -42.56 -45.66
CA GLN A 353 1.92 -43.10 -44.30
C GLN A 353 1.68 -42.00 -43.25
N THR A 354 2.28 -40.83 -43.41
CA THR A 354 2.11 -39.69 -42.51
C THR A 354 0.68 -39.13 -42.59
N GLU A 355 0.12 -39.01 -43.79
CA GLU A 355 -1.26 -38.59 -44.03
C GLU A 355 -2.26 -39.62 -43.50
N ALA A 356 -2.04 -40.92 -43.76
CA ALA A 356 -2.87 -41.99 -43.21
C ALA A 356 -2.76 -42.13 -41.68
N PHE A 357 -1.63 -41.74 -41.08
CA PHE A 357 -1.48 -41.68 -39.62
C PHE A 357 -2.23 -40.49 -39.03
N LYS A 358 -2.10 -39.29 -39.61
CA LYS A 358 -2.88 -38.10 -39.23
C LYS A 358 -4.37 -38.37 -39.35
N ALA A 359 -4.85 -38.83 -40.51
CA ALA A 359 -6.26 -39.18 -40.72
C ALA A 359 -6.78 -40.22 -39.71
N LYS A 360 -5.94 -41.17 -39.24
CA LYS A 360 -6.32 -42.08 -38.15
C LYS A 360 -6.43 -41.37 -36.80
N GLN A 361 -5.57 -40.40 -36.50
CA GLN A 361 -5.69 -39.56 -35.30
C GLN A 361 -6.93 -38.67 -35.38
N ASP A 362 -7.15 -37.98 -36.50
CA ASP A 362 -8.31 -37.12 -36.76
C ASP A 362 -9.63 -37.91 -36.63
N LEU A 363 -9.68 -39.14 -37.15
CA LEU A 363 -10.83 -40.05 -36.98
C LEU A 363 -10.99 -40.55 -35.53
N MET A 364 -9.91 -40.72 -34.76
CA MET A 364 -10.00 -41.04 -33.33
C MET A 364 -10.48 -39.86 -32.49
N GLU A 365 -10.12 -38.63 -32.86
CA GLU A 365 -10.60 -37.39 -32.23
C GLU A 365 -12.08 -37.18 -32.56
N THR A 366 -12.44 -37.25 -33.85
CA THR A 366 -13.83 -37.20 -34.34
C THR A 366 -14.70 -38.25 -33.64
N ARG A 367 -14.17 -39.46 -33.38
CA ARG A 367 -14.87 -40.51 -32.65
C ARG A 367 -15.13 -40.18 -31.17
N LYS A 368 -14.32 -39.35 -30.50
CA LYS A 368 -14.62 -38.87 -29.13
C LYS A 368 -15.83 -37.92 -29.11
N ASP A 369 -16.06 -37.22 -30.23
CA ASP A 369 -17.21 -36.37 -30.47
C ASP A 369 -18.35 -37.07 -31.25
N LEU A 370 -18.35 -38.42 -31.32
CA LEU A 370 -19.50 -39.21 -31.77
C LEU A 370 -20.37 -39.62 -30.57
N GLY A 371 -21.45 -38.88 -30.35
CA GLY A 371 -22.50 -39.22 -29.39
C GLY A 371 -23.78 -38.44 -29.66
N GLU A 372 -24.79 -38.62 -28.81
CA GLU A 372 -25.98 -37.76 -28.82
C GLU A 372 -25.69 -36.46 -28.02
N LEU A 373 -26.13 -35.32 -28.56
CA LEU A 373 -25.95 -34.02 -27.93
C LEU A 373 -26.84 -33.93 -26.68
N THR A 374 -26.21 -34.00 -25.51
CA THR A 374 -26.91 -33.97 -24.22
C THR A 374 -26.96 -32.53 -23.71
N THR A 375 -28.08 -32.10 -23.13
CA THR A 375 -28.16 -30.79 -22.45
C THR A 375 -28.06 -30.99 -20.94
N VAL A 376 -27.16 -30.26 -20.30
CA VAL A 376 -26.94 -30.30 -18.85
C VAL A 376 -26.94 -28.89 -18.27
N TYR A 377 -27.61 -28.75 -17.13
CA TYR A 377 -27.63 -27.54 -16.32
C TYR A 377 -26.46 -27.58 -15.33
N LEU A 378 -25.68 -26.51 -15.28
CA LEU A 378 -24.54 -26.33 -14.38
C LEU A 378 -24.79 -25.10 -13.50
N SER A 379 -24.91 -25.30 -12.19
CA SER A 379 -25.03 -24.22 -11.20
C SER A 379 -23.67 -23.63 -10.87
N VAL A 380 -23.61 -22.31 -10.71
CA VAL A 380 -22.43 -21.56 -10.26
C VAL A 380 -22.74 -20.86 -8.93
N SER A 381 -21.76 -20.81 -8.02
CA SER A 381 -21.97 -20.48 -6.61
C SER A 381 -21.24 -19.21 -6.15
N TYR A 382 -20.04 -18.96 -6.66
CA TYR A 382 -19.13 -17.90 -6.21
C TYR A 382 -18.70 -16.95 -7.34
N ALA A 383 -18.46 -17.49 -8.54
CA ALA A 383 -18.05 -16.72 -9.71
C ALA A 383 -19.23 -16.31 -10.60
N GLN A 384 -19.04 -15.35 -11.51
CA GLN A 384 -20.13 -14.95 -12.41
C GLN A 384 -20.37 -16.02 -13.50
N PRO A 385 -21.62 -16.47 -13.72
CA PRO A 385 -21.94 -17.48 -14.73
C PRO A 385 -21.46 -17.11 -16.14
N ARG A 386 -21.48 -15.82 -16.47
CA ARG A 386 -21.05 -15.26 -17.75
C ARG A 386 -19.55 -15.47 -18.02
N ASP A 387 -18.70 -15.25 -17.02
CA ASP A 387 -17.25 -15.40 -17.15
C ASP A 387 -16.85 -16.87 -17.31
N ILE A 388 -17.49 -17.76 -16.55
CA ILE A 388 -17.30 -19.22 -16.70
C ILE A 388 -17.83 -19.69 -18.06
N ALA A 389 -19.00 -19.23 -18.50
CA ALA A 389 -19.57 -19.60 -19.79
C ALA A 389 -18.68 -19.20 -20.96
N ALA A 390 -17.97 -18.06 -20.88
CA ALA A 390 -16.94 -17.69 -21.85
C ALA A 390 -15.84 -18.76 -21.91
N ARG A 391 -15.27 -19.16 -20.76
CA ARG A 391 -14.22 -20.21 -20.71
C ARG A 391 -14.71 -21.60 -21.13
N ILE A 392 -15.97 -21.94 -20.87
CA ILE A 392 -16.57 -23.20 -21.38
C ILE A 392 -16.77 -23.11 -22.90
N SER A 393 -17.10 -21.93 -23.45
CA SER A 393 -17.27 -21.74 -24.90
C SER A 393 -15.98 -21.83 -25.70
N GLU A 394 -14.80 -21.64 -25.08
CA GLU A 394 -13.48 -21.93 -25.68
C GLU A 394 -13.25 -23.44 -25.88
N GLY A 395 -13.86 -24.31 -25.05
CA GLY A 395 -13.66 -25.77 -25.03
C GLY A 395 -14.77 -26.60 -25.67
N LYS A 396 -15.77 -25.96 -26.28
CA LYS A 396 -16.96 -26.60 -26.87
C LYS A 396 -16.64 -27.35 -28.18
N SER A 397 -17.51 -28.29 -28.58
CA SER A 397 -17.49 -28.83 -29.95
C SER A 397 -18.14 -27.86 -30.96
N ASP A 398 -17.97 -28.10 -32.26
CA ASP A 398 -18.62 -27.33 -33.34
C ASP A 398 -20.14 -27.27 -33.20
N LYS A 399 -20.75 -28.40 -32.80
CA LYS A 399 -22.19 -28.52 -32.52
C LYS A 399 -22.58 -28.08 -31.10
N GLY A 400 -21.61 -27.79 -30.25
CA GLY A 400 -21.80 -27.37 -28.87
C GLY A 400 -22.39 -25.97 -28.75
N ARG A 401 -23.38 -25.81 -27.86
CA ARG A 401 -24.04 -24.54 -27.53
C ARG A 401 -23.95 -24.29 -26.02
N VAL A 402 -23.54 -23.08 -25.64
CA VAL A 402 -23.58 -22.57 -24.27
C VAL A 402 -24.64 -21.46 -24.20
N SER A 403 -25.39 -21.39 -23.10
CA SER A 403 -26.34 -20.31 -22.79
C SER A 403 -26.33 -20.07 -21.28
N VAL A 404 -26.66 -18.84 -20.85
CA VAL A 404 -26.59 -18.44 -19.44
C VAL A 404 -27.94 -17.86 -19.00
N ASP A 405 -28.44 -18.28 -17.83
CA ASP A 405 -29.48 -17.56 -17.09
C ASP A 405 -28.83 -16.91 -15.85
N GLU A 406 -28.47 -15.64 -15.97
CA GLU A 406 -27.84 -14.85 -14.90
C GLU A 406 -28.75 -14.76 -13.65
N ARG A 407 -30.08 -14.80 -13.82
CA ARG A 407 -31.06 -14.70 -12.72
C ARG A 407 -31.12 -15.96 -11.87
N THR A 408 -30.79 -17.13 -12.41
CA THR A 408 -30.72 -18.40 -11.64
C THR A 408 -29.29 -18.88 -11.37
N SER A 409 -28.29 -18.16 -11.88
CA SER A 409 -26.88 -18.59 -11.88
C SER A 409 -26.67 -19.98 -12.48
N LEU A 410 -27.41 -20.28 -13.55
CA LEU A 410 -27.31 -21.52 -14.31
C LEU A 410 -26.65 -21.29 -15.68
N ILE A 411 -25.68 -22.14 -16.00
CA ILE A 411 -25.15 -22.31 -17.34
C ILE A 411 -25.85 -23.53 -17.96
N ILE A 412 -26.53 -23.32 -19.07
CA ILE A 412 -27.16 -24.36 -19.88
C ILE A 412 -26.15 -24.75 -20.97
N TYR A 413 -25.61 -25.96 -20.88
CA TYR A 413 -24.58 -26.45 -21.81
C TYR A 413 -25.08 -27.68 -22.56
N THR A 414 -25.09 -27.59 -23.90
CA THR A 414 -25.48 -28.67 -24.81
C THR A 414 -24.27 -29.07 -25.66
N ASP A 415 -23.76 -30.29 -25.46
CA ASP A 415 -22.57 -30.80 -26.16
C ASP A 415 -22.49 -32.35 -26.04
N TYR A 416 -21.40 -32.95 -26.49
CA TYR A 416 -21.13 -34.38 -26.30
C TYR A 416 -20.76 -34.70 -24.84
N PRO A 417 -21.09 -35.89 -24.31
CA PRO A 417 -20.89 -36.23 -22.89
C PRO A 417 -19.44 -36.14 -22.41
N GLY A 418 -18.45 -36.39 -23.29
CA GLY A 418 -17.03 -36.19 -22.98
C GLY A 418 -16.62 -34.71 -22.80
N ARG A 419 -17.24 -33.80 -23.56
CA ARG A 419 -17.04 -32.36 -23.42
C ARG A 419 -17.74 -31.84 -22.15
N ILE A 420 -18.94 -32.35 -21.85
CA ILE A 420 -19.70 -32.03 -20.62
C ILE A 420 -18.95 -32.47 -19.34
N SER A 421 -18.35 -33.66 -19.33
CA SER A 421 -17.55 -34.10 -18.17
C SER A 421 -16.32 -33.22 -17.96
N SER A 422 -15.66 -32.81 -19.04
CA SER A 422 -14.52 -31.88 -19.03
C SER A 422 -14.93 -30.49 -18.53
N ALA A 423 -16.06 -29.94 -19.00
CA ALA A 423 -16.62 -28.67 -18.54
C ALA A 423 -17.00 -28.71 -17.04
N ARG A 424 -17.53 -29.83 -16.53
CA ARG A 424 -17.80 -30.01 -15.10
C ARG A 424 -16.51 -30.03 -14.27
N GLN A 425 -15.45 -30.67 -14.76
CA GLN A 425 -14.13 -30.62 -14.11
C GLN A 425 -13.56 -29.19 -14.10
N LEU A 426 -13.66 -28.46 -15.21
CA LEU A 426 -13.25 -27.06 -15.29
C LEU A 426 -14.02 -26.17 -14.29
N LEU A 427 -15.35 -26.29 -14.27
CA LEU A 427 -16.22 -25.58 -13.30
C LEU A 427 -15.78 -25.85 -11.86
N SER A 428 -15.53 -27.10 -11.47
CA SER A 428 -15.08 -27.46 -10.12
C SER A 428 -13.71 -26.90 -9.72
N ARG A 429 -12.92 -26.40 -10.68
CA ARG A 429 -11.63 -25.73 -10.44
C ARG A 429 -11.76 -24.22 -10.38
N LEU A 430 -12.73 -23.64 -11.10
CA LEU A 430 -12.99 -22.20 -11.21
C LEU A 430 -13.96 -21.67 -10.14
N ASP A 431 -15.05 -22.38 -9.86
CA ASP A 431 -16.09 -21.95 -8.89
C ASP A 431 -15.64 -22.23 -7.45
N LYS A 432 -14.66 -21.44 -6.99
CA LYS A 432 -14.11 -21.47 -5.63
C LYS A 432 -14.40 -20.15 -4.91
N PRO A 433 -14.55 -20.15 -3.58
CA PRO A 433 -14.79 -18.93 -2.82
C PRO A 433 -13.53 -18.02 -2.87
N THR A 434 -13.67 -16.87 -3.52
CA THR A 434 -12.60 -15.87 -3.63
C THR A 434 -12.25 -15.31 -2.26
N SER A 435 -10.96 -15.29 -1.91
CA SER A 435 -10.49 -14.64 -0.68
C SER A 435 -10.65 -13.12 -0.74
N GLN A 436 -10.91 -12.52 0.40
CA GLN A 436 -11.02 -11.07 0.55
C GLN A 436 -9.72 -10.48 1.12
N VAL A 437 -9.51 -9.19 0.94
CA VAL A 437 -8.41 -8.44 1.53
C VAL A 437 -9.00 -7.22 2.25
N LEU A 438 -8.71 -7.09 3.53
CA LEU A 438 -8.87 -5.86 4.29
C LEU A 438 -7.61 -5.02 4.08
N ILE A 439 -7.76 -3.76 3.66
CA ILE A 439 -6.68 -2.80 3.55
C ILE A 439 -6.94 -1.70 4.58
N GLU A 440 -5.99 -1.52 5.50
CA GLU A 440 -5.95 -0.36 6.39
C GLU A 440 -4.84 0.58 5.91
N ALA A 441 -5.17 1.84 5.65
CA ALA A 441 -4.18 2.90 5.51
C ALA A 441 -4.15 3.75 6.78
N ARG A 442 -2.98 4.32 7.09
CA ARG A 442 -2.81 5.33 8.14
C ARG A 442 -1.97 6.46 7.58
N ILE A 443 -2.55 7.64 7.47
CA ILE A 443 -1.86 8.87 7.11
C ILE A 443 -1.64 9.65 8.39
N VAL A 444 -0.39 9.97 8.69
CA VAL A 444 0.01 10.72 9.88
C VAL A 444 0.69 12.00 9.42
N THR A 445 0.16 13.15 9.85
CA THR A 445 0.80 14.46 9.65
C THR A 445 1.22 15.00 11.02
N LEU A 446 2.49 15.39 11.14
CA LEU A 446 3.03 16.15 12.27
C LEU A 446 3.35 17.55 11.75
N ASN A 447 2.86 18.59 12.42
CA ASN A 447 3.31 19.97 12.20
C ASN A 447 3.84 20.49 13.53
N THR A 448 5.09 20.95 13.55
CA THR A 448 5.70 21.64 14.69
C THR A 448 6.07 23.05 14.24
N ASP A 449 5.50 24.05 14.89
CA ASP A 449 5.83 25.47 14.73
C ASP A 449 6.46 25.96 16.04
N VAL A 450 7.70 26.45 15.97
CA VAL A 450 8.38 27.09 17.10
C VAL A 450 8.77 28.50 16.70
N ARG A 451 8.19 29.49 17.38
CA ARG A 451 8.48 30.91 17.17
C ARG A 451 9.08 31.52 18.44
N ARG A 452 10.19 32.22 18.27
CA ARG A 452 10.91 33.01 19.28
C ARG A 452 11.00 34.44 18.82
N GLN A 453 10.60 35.40 19.66
CA GLN A 453 10.71 36.83 19.39
C GLN A 453 11.31 37.51 20.62
N LEU A 454 12.36 38.31 20.41
CA LEU A 454 13.01 39.11 21.45
C LEU A 454 13.28 40.51 20.89
N GLY A 455 12.78 41.54 21.54
CA GLY A 455 12.91 42.93 21.08
C GLY A 455 12.76 43.96 22.19
N VAL A 456 13.28 45.16 21.93
CA VAL A 456 13.23 46.29 22.86
C VAL A 456 12.69 47.52 22.12
N SER A 457 11.65 48.14 22.68
CA SER A 457 11.21 49.49 22.28
C SER A 457 11.82 50.53 23.22
N LEU A 458 12.21 51.66 22.64
CA LEU A 458 12.73 52.83 23.33
C LEU A 458 11.92 54.07 22.91
N GLY A 459 10.98 54.47 23.76
CA GLY A 459 10.16 55.66 23.56
C GLY A 459 10.75 56.89 24.26
N PHE A 460 11.18 57.89 23.50
CA PHE A 460 11.64 59.18 24.02
C PHE A 460 10.50 60.19 23.94
N LYS A 461 10.02 60.68 25.09
CA LYS A 461 8.95 61.69 25.16
C LYS A 461 9.48 62.98 25.77
N SER A 462 9.60 64.03 24.97
CA SER A 462 10.02 65.37 25.41
C SER A 462 8.80 66.28 25.48
N SER A 463 8.45 66.77 26.67
CA SER A 463 7.37 67.75 26.84
C SER A 463 7.89 69.08 27.35
N SER A 464 7.66 70.14 26.56
CA SER A 464 8.11 71.51 26.83
C SER A 464 6.91 72.46 26.95
N PRO A 465 6.90 73.40 27.91
CA PRO A 465 5.88 74.46 27.95
C PRO A 465 6.11 75.46 26.82
N LEU A 466 5.04 75.83 26.12
CA LEU A 466 5.00 76.95 25.19
C LEU A 466 4.64 78.24 25.94
N PRO A 467 5.02 79.44 25.44
CA PRO A 467 4.69 80.72 26.09
C PRO A 467 3.20 80.99 26.29
N SER A 468 2.32 80.27 25.57
CA SER A 468 0.86 80.32 25.69
C SER A 468 0.28 79.45 26.81
N GLY A 469 1.11 78.75 27.59
CA GLY A 469 0.67 77.80 28.62
C GLY A 469 0.28 76.41 28.09
N ALA A 470 0.16 76.25 26.77
CA ALA A 470 0.11 74.95 26.12
C ALA A 470 1.43 74.17 26.32
N ARG A 471 1.41 72.85 26.17
CA ARG A 471 2.62 72.01 26.16
C ARG A 471 2.79 71.38 24.78
N SER A 472 3.99 71.49 24.21
CA SER A 472 4.38 70.68 23.06
C SER A 472 4.99 69.37 23.55
N SER A 473 4.45 68.25 23.09
CA SER A 473 5.04 66.92 23.27
C SER A 473 5.64 66.44 21.96
N GLN A 474 6.91 66.05 21.98
CA GLN A 474 7.57 65.33 20.90
C GLN A 474 7.85 63.91 21.38
N ASP A 475 7.16 62.95 20.77
CA ASP A 475 7.29 61.53 21.07
C ASP A 475 8.03 60.86 19.90
N PHE A 476 9.13 60.18 20.19
CA PHE A 476 9.97 59.48 19.23
C PHE A 476 10.20 58.05 19.71
N GLU A 477 9.60 57.07 19.03
CA GLU A 477 9.77 55.65 19.35
C GLU A 477 10.77 54.99 18.41
N VAL A 478 11.75 54.32 19.01
CA VAL A 478 12.68 53.45 18.30
C VAL A 478 12.21 52.00 18.46
N ASN A 479 11.90 51.35 17.34
CA ASN A 479 11.61 49.92 17.21
C ASN A 479 10.40 49.42 18.03
N SER A 480 9.21 49.43 17.44
CA SER A 480 7.95 48.99 18.06
C SER A 480 7.65 47.49 17.81
N PRO A 481 7.88 46.57 18.76
CA PRO A 481 7.45 45.18 18.65
C PRO A 481 5.93 45.03 18.83
N PRO A 482 5.30 43.94 18.34
CA PRO A 482 3.85 43.81 18.30
C PRO A 482 3.18 43.53 19.66
N LEU A 483 3.96 43.16 20.69
CA LEU A 483 3.46 42.84 22.04
C LEU A 483 4.42 43.39 23.11
N ASN A 484 3.91 44.22 24.02
CA ASN A 484 4.69 44.82 25.10
C ASN A 484 4.34 44.17 26.44
N LEU A 485 5.29 43.43 27.03
CA LEU A 485 5.09 42.63 28.25
C LEU A 485 5.58 43.33 29.52
N PHE A 486 6.74 44.00 29.45
CA PHE A 486 7.29 44.76 30.58
C PHE A 486 7.76 46.14 30.11
N GLY A 487 7.37 47.18 30.83
CA GLY A 487 7.74 48.57 30.54
C GLY A 487 8.22 49.32 31.78
N MET A 488 9.32 50.04 31.63
CA MET A 488 9.90 50.95 32.62
C MET A 488 9.92 52.37 32.06
N SER A 489 9.28 53.32 32.75
CA SER A 489 9.34 54.75 32.40
C SER A 489 10.30 55.47 33.34
N LEU A 490 11.35 56.07 32.79
CA LEU A 490 12.30 56.92 33.52
C LEU A 490 12.05 58.38 33.12
N ALA A 491 11.79 59.26 34.08
CA ALA A 491 11.45 60.66 33.81
C ALA A 491 12.44 61.61 34.52
N GLU A 492 13.05 62.51 33.75
CA GLU A 492 14.03 63.49 34.23
C GLU A 492 13.62 64.92 33.82
N VAL A 493 14.00 65.90 34.64
CA VAL A 493 13.63 67.32 34.46
C VAL A 493 14.86 68.10 34.04
N VAL A 494 14.94 68.48 32.76
CA VAL A 494 16.06 69.25 32.21
C VAL A 494 15.60 70.68 31.92
N GLY A 495 15.79 71.55 32.90
CA GLY A 495 15.29 72.93 32.85
C GLY A 495 13.76 72.97 32.98
N GLN A 496 13.07 73.52 31.97
CA GLN A 496 11.61 73.49 31.90
C GLN A 496 11.06 72.31 31.09
N THR A 497 11.93 71.54 30.42
CA THR A 497 11.55 70.38 29.61
C THR A 497 11.56 69.12 30.45
N LEU A 498 10.48 68.35 30.41
CA LEU A 498 10.43 67.00 30.96
C LEU A 498 10.84 66.03 29.84
N LEU A 499 11.94 65.31 30.04
CA LEU A 499 12.35 64.21 29.17
C LEU A 499 11.95 62.89 29.84
N ARG A 500 11.29 62.00 29.10
CA ARG A 500 11.00 60.63 29.55
C ARG A 500 11.59 59.63 28.57
N VAL A 501 12.14 58.56 29.13
CA VAL A 501 12.66 57.39 28.41
C VAL A 501 11.86 56.19 28.86
N ASP A 502 10.98 55.72 27.98
CA ASP A 502 10.18 54.51 28.16
C ASP A 502 10.95 53.34 27.54
N LEU A 503 11.56 52.49 28.38
CA LEU A 503 12.19 51.24 27.98
C LEU A 503 11.16 50.11 28.07
N GLN A 504 10.88 49.41 26.97
CA GLN A 504 9.95 48.28 26.97
C GLN A 504 10.61 47.03 26.41
N LEU A 505 10.48 45.91 27.13
CA LEU A 505 11.00 44.61 26.74
C LEU A 505 9.86 43.70 26.26
N SER A 506 10.06 43.12 25.08
CA SER A 506 9.21 42.09 24.49
C SER A 506 10.01 40.79 24.37
N ALA A 507 9.48 39.71 24.94
CA ALA A 507 10.05 38.38 24.86
C ALA A 507 8.92 37.36 24.78
N LEU A 508 8.88 36.59 23.70
CA LEU A 508 7.85 35.58 23.44
C LEU A 508 8.50 34.32 22.88
N GLU A 509 8.17 33.17 23.46
CA GLU A 509 8.45 31.86 22.85
C GLU A 509 7.15 31.05 22.84
N THR A 510 6.76 30.59 21.65
CA THR A 510 5.58 29.76 21.43
C THR A 510 5.98 28.51 20.68
N ALA A 511 5.66 27.33 21.24
CA ALA A 511 5.76 26.05 20.57
C ALA A 511 4.36 25.47 20.39
N ASN A 512 4.03 25.09 19.15
CA ASN A 512 2.74 24.52 18.77
C ASN A 512 2.99 23.26 17.94
N GLU A 513 2.54 22.11 18.42
CA GLU A 513 2.61 20.84 17.69
C GLU A 513 1.19 20.29 17.46
N LEU A 514 0.94 19.91 16.20
CA LEU A 514 -0.34 19.38 15.74
C LEU A 514 -0.13 18.02 15.06
N ARG A 515 -0.68 16.97 15.67
CA ARG A 515 -0.64 15.59 15.17
C ARG A 515 -2.01 15.19 14.62
N ILE A 516 -2.10 15.05 13.29
CA ILE A 516 -3.30 14.61 12.58
C ILE A 516 -3.12 13.14 12.20
N MET A 517 -4.16 12.33 12.40
CA MET A 517 -4.23 10.95 11.90
C MET A 517 -5.51 10.73 11.10
N ALA A 518 -5.39 10.16 9.91
CA ALA A 518 -6.50 9.64 9.13
C ALA A 518 -6.30 8.13 8.89
N ALA A 519 -7.30 7.31 9.18
CA ALA A 519 -7.19 5.85 9.12
C ALA A 519 -8.32 5.20 8.29
N PRO A 520 -8.39 5.42 6.97
CA PRO A 520 -9.40 4.77 6.13
C PRO A 520 -9.12 3.26 6.00
N ARG A 521 -10.20 2.47 6.08
CA ARG A 521 -10.18 1.00 6.04
C ARG A 521 -11.18 0.53 5.00
N VAL A 522 -10.81 -0.44 4.17
CA VAL A 522 -11.68 -0.97 3.11
C VAL A 522 -11.49 -2.47 2.93
N LEU A 523 -12.59 -3.22 2.82
CA LEU A 523 -12.60 -4.66 2.56
C LEU A 523 -13.05 -4.89 1.12
N THR A 524 -12.28 -5.65 0.33
CA THR A 524 -12.61 -5.96 -1.07
C THR A 524 -12.26 -7.40 -1.42
N MET A 525 -12.76 -7.89 -2.55
CA MET A 525 -12.40 -9.20 -3.11
C MET A 525 -11.06 -9.12 -3.84
N ASN A 526 -10.34 -10.25 -3.93
CA ASN A 526 -9.16 -10.36 -4.78
C ASN A 526 -9.45 -9.88 -6.21
N ASN A 527 -8.54 -9.09 -6.79
CA ASN A 527 -8.63 -8.45 -8.10
C ASN A 527 -9.80 -7.45 -8.31
N VAL A 528 -10.53 -7.07 -7.26
CA VAL A 528 -11.62 -6.08 -7.35
C VAL A 528 -11.19 -4.73 -6.78
N LYS A 529 -11.26 -3.68 -7.62
CA LYS A 529 -11.03 -2.28 -7.23
C LYS A 529 -12.06 -1.84 -6.21
N ALA A 530 -11.61 -1.29 -5.09
CA ALA A 530 -12.45 -0.59 -4.12
C ALA A 530 -12.00 0.86 -3.92
N VAL A 531 -12.94 1.70 -3.49
CA VAL A 531 -12.74 3.13 -3.19
C VAL A 531 -13.51 3.44 -1.91
N ILE A 532 -12.90 4.18 -0.99
CA ILE A 532 -13.55 4.81 0.15
C ILE A 532 -13.20 6.30 0.14
N SER A 533 -14.21 7.18 0.22
CA SER A 533 -14.03 8.62 0.23
C SER A 533 -14.87 9.31 1.32
N GLN A 534 -14.30 10.35 1.93
CA GLN A 534 -14.93 11.15 2.98
C GLN A 534 -14.46 12.61 2.87
N GLY A 535 -15.39 13.56 2.89
CA GLY A 535 -15.05 14.98 2.85
C GLY A 535 -16.26 15.87 2.52
N VAL A 536 -16.00 17.02 1.90
CA VAL A 536 -17.00 18.04 1.57
C VAL A 536 -16.86 18.54 0.14
N GLN A 537 -17.95 19.05 -0.43
CA GLN A 537 -17.95 19.69 -1.74
C GLN A 537 -17.95 21.21 -1.59
N ILE A 538 -16.97 21.88 -2.20
CA ILE A 538 -16.82 23.34 -2.18
C ILE A 538 -17.42 23.91 -3.49
N PRO A 539 -18.39 24.84 -3.43
CA PRO A 539 -18.93 25.49 -4.61
C PRO A 539 -17.98 26.58 -5.13
N TYR A 540 -17.54 26.45 -6.39
CA TYR A 540 -16.80 27.48 -7.11
C TYR A 540 -17.68 28.17 -8.15
N LEU A 541 -17.59 29.49 -8.24
CA LEU A 541 -18.26 30.25 -9.29
C LEU A 541 -17.42 30.17 -10.58
N LYS A 542 -17.96 29.47 -11.57
CA LYS A 542 -17.46 29.43 -12.94
C LYS A 542 -18.15 30.53 -13.72
N VAL A 543 -17.39 31.47 -14.26
CA VAL A 543 -17.92 32.44 -15.23
C VAL A 543 -18.38 31.63 -16.45
N GLY A 544 -19.67 31.68 -16.75
CA GLY A 544 -20.24 31.03 -17.92
C GLY A 544 -19.79 31.69 -19.23
N ASP A 545 -20.19 31.10 -20.35
CA ASP A 545 -19.76 31.60 -21.67
C ASP A 545 -20.16 33.08 -21.87
N THR A 546 -19.27 33.82 -22.55
CA THR A 546 -19.12 35.29 -22.42
C THR A 546 -20.30 36.08 -23.00
N ALA A 547 -21.29 35.40 -23.57
CA ALA A 547 -22.46 35.97 -24.25
C ALA A 547 -23.71 36.14 -23.37
N SER A 548 -23.72 35.69 -22.09
CA SER A 548 -24.96 35.73 -21.28
C SER A 548 -24.81 36.07 -19.79
N GLY A 549 -23.58 36.25 -19.27
CA GLY A 549 -23.36 36.73 -17.90
C GLY A 549 -23.85 35.80 -16.77
N VAL A 550 -24.24 34.56 -17.08
CA VAL A 550 -24.70 33.58 -16.09
C VAL A 550 -23.48 32.95 -15.42
N THR A 551 -23.30 33.21 -14.12
CA THR A 551 -22.35 32.45 -13.28
C THR A 551 -22.91 31.07 -12.96
N ALA A 552 -22.16 30.03 -13.28
CA ALA A 552 -22.53 28.64 -12.98
C ALA A 552 -21.72 28.13 -11.78
N THR A 553 -22.38 27.47 -10.82
CA THR A 553 -21.69 26.90 -9.66
C THR A 553 -21.17 25.50 -9.98
N GLU A 554 -19.86 25.33 -9.97
CA GLU A 554 -19.16 24.05 -10.12
C GLU A 554 -18.68 23.57 -8.75
N PHE A 555 -19.17 22.42 -8.29
CA PHE A 555 -18.70 21.81 -7.04
C PHE A 555 -17.38 21.07 -7.27
N LYS A 556 -16.41 21.25 -6.36
CA LYS A 556 -15.18 20.43 -6.30
C LYS A 556 -15.07 19.72 -4.97
N ASP A 557 -14.65 18.46 -5.02
CA ASP A 557 -14.47 17.63 -3.84
C ASP A 557 -13.17 17.97 -3.10
N ALA A 558 -13.29 18.31 -1.82
CA ALA A 558 -12.19 18.28 -0.84
C ALA A 558 -12.40 17.03 0.04
N VAL A 559 -11.78 15.92 -0.38
CA VAL A 559 -11.96 14.59 0.20
C VAL A 559 -10.64 13.92 0.58
N LEU A 560 -10.68 13.17 1.68
CA LEU A 560 -9.83 12.02 1.91
C LEU A 560 -10.38 10.86 1.08
N GLU A 561 -9.56 10.27 0.22
CA GLU A 561 -9.92 9.15 -0.65
C GLU A 561 -8.81 8.08 -0.61
N LEU A 562 -9.19 6.82 -0.42
CA LEU A 562 -8.33 5.66 -0.60
C LEU A 562 -8.95 4.76 -1.68
N GLN A 563 -8.24 4.62 -2.78
CA GLN A 563 -8.54 3.72 -3.88
C GLN A 563 -7.49 2.60 -3.91
N VAL A 564 -7.92 1.35 -4.01
CA VAL A 564 -7.00 0.19 -4.02
C VAL A 564 -7.55 -0.97 -4.84
N THR A 565 -6.65 -1.64 -5.57
CA THR A 565 -6.91 -2.91 -6.27
C THR A 565 -5.89 -3.94 -5.80
N PRO A 566 -6.25 -4.88 -4.90
CA PRO A 566 -5.34 -5.93 -4.44
C PRO A 566 -5.33 -7.15 -5.36
N HIS A 567 -4.21 -7.84 -5.39
CA HIS A 567 -4.00 -9.14 -6.03
C HIS A 567 -3.17 -10.04 -5.11
N ILE A 568 -3.78 -11.10 -4.60
CA ILE A 568 -3.14 -12.11 -3.75
C ILE A 568 -2.33 -13.06 -4.62
N THR A 569 -1.04 -13.20 -4.33
CA THR A 569 -0.12 -14.11 -5.03
C THR A 569 -0.03 -15.48 -4.33
N PRO A 570 0.46 -16.56 -5.00
CA PRO A 570 0.46 -17.91 -4.45
C PRO A 570 1.27 -18.11 -3.15
N ASP A 571 2.21 -17.20 -2.88
CA ASP A 571 3.04 -17.12 -1.67
C ASP A 571 2.37 -16.33 -0.51
N ARG A 572 1.06 -16.06 -0.61
CA ARG A 572 0.25 -15.25 0.33
C ARG A 572 0.66 -13.78 0.48
N LYS A 573 1.49 -13.24 -0.42
CA LYS A 573 1.70 -11.78 -0.50
C LYS A 573 0.52 -11.10 -1.20
N ILE A 574 0.37 -9.80 -0.99
CA ILE A 574 -0.60 -8.94 -1.63
C ILE A 574 0.16 -7.93 -2.48
N ARG A 575 0.10 -8.09 -3.80
CA ARG A 575 0.41 -7.02 -4.75
C ARG A 575 -0.77 -6.06 -4.74
N MET A 576 -0.56 -4.75 -4.63
CA MET A 576 -1.66 -3.79 -4.73
C MET A 576 -1.24 -2.55 -5.51
N THR A 577 -2.08 -2.15 -6.46
CA THR A 577 -2.07 -0.79 -7.01
C THR A 577 -2.92 0.08 -6.10
N LEU A 578 -2.35 1.16 -5.57
CA LEU A 578 -3.01 2.05 -4.62
C LEU A 578 -2.90 3.51 -5.06
N GLU A 579 -3.93 4.27 -4.73
CA GLU A 579 -4.02 5.70 -4.95
C GLU A 579 -4.70 6.30 -3.72
N ALA A 580 -3.95 7.07 -2.94
CA ALA A 580 -4.44 7.72 -1.73
C ALA A 580 -4.31 9.24 -1.88
N LYS A 581 -5.36 9.95 -1.49
CA LYS A 581 -5.56 11.38 -1.70
C LYS A 581 -6.10 11.99 -0.41
N GLN A 582 -5.58 13.15 -0.01
CA GLN A 582 -6.06 13.93 1.13
C GLN A 582 -6.08 15.39 0.72
N ASP A 583 -7.29 15.85 0.41
CA ASP A 583 -7.56 17.23 0.01
C ASP A 583 -8.22 17.99 1.18
N GLU A 584 -7.63 19.12 1.57
CA GLU A 584 -8.12 19.95 2.68
C GLU A 584 -8.48 21.37 2.20
N PRO A 585 -9.59 21.98 2.68
CA PRO A 585 -9.93 23.36 2.36
C PRO A 585 -8.88 24.34 2.94
N SER A 586 -8.22 25.10 2.06
CA SER A 586 -7.15 26.03 2.44
C SER A 586 -7.69 27.45 2.61
N LEU A 587 -7.64 27.97 3.84
CA LEU A 587 -8.10 29.32 4.15
C LEU A 587 -7.07 30.42 3.80
N THR A 588 -5.81 30.06 3.54
CA THR A 588 -4.72 31.00 3.23
C THR A 588 -4.66 31.41 1.77
N VAL A 589 -5.21 30.59 0.87
CA VAL A 589 -5.32 30.90 -0.57
C VAL A 589 -6.80 31.05 -0.87
N VAL A 590 -7.26 32.27 -1.11
CA VAL A 590 -8.66 32.55 -1.47
C VAL A 590 -8.77 33.03 -2.92
N GLY A 591 -9.82 32.58 -3.61
CA GLY A 591 -10.22 33.09 -4.92
C GLY A 591 -10.74 34.53 -4.85
N ALA A 592 -10.91 35.15 -6.03
CA ALA A 592 -11.31 36.55 -6.14
C ALA A 592 -12.66 36.90 -5.46
N GLU A 593 -13.54 35.91 -5.26
CA GLU A 593 -14.82 36.06 -4.55
C GLU A 593 -14.88 35.20 -3.27
N GLY A 594 -13.73 34.98 -2.62
CA GLY A 594 -13.63 34.42 -1.27
C GLY A 594 -13.78 32.90 -1.16
N GLN A 595 -13.83 32.15 -2.27
CA GLN A 595 -13.78 30.69 -2.21
C GLN A 595 -12.40 30.24 -1.69
N PRO A 596 -12.31 29.34 -0.70
CA PRO A 596 -11.02 28.82 -0.23
C PRO A 596 -10.35 27.96 -1.32
N GLY A 597 -9.04 27.80 -1.22
CA GLY A 597 -8.26 26.87 -2.03
C GLY A 597 -8.45 25.43 -1.56
N ILE A 598 -7.73 24.50 -2.20
CA ILE A 598 -7.66 23.09 -1.76
C ILE A 598 -6.19 22.69 -1.71
N ASP A 599 -5.70 22.39 -0.52
CA ASP A 599 -4.38 21.81 -0.30
C ASP A 599 -4.45 20.29 -0.54
N THR A 600 -4.08 19.89 -1.76
CA THR A 600 -4.13 18.48 -2.20
C THR A 600 -2.84 17.73 -1.88
N ARG A 601 -2.95 16.53 -1.29
CA ARG A 601 -1.84 15.60 -1.05
C ARG A 601 -2.18 14.27 -1.70
N LYS A 602 -1.36 13.79 -2.63
CA LYS A 602 -1.67 12.58 -3.42
C LYS A 602 -0.46 11.67 -3.56
N ILE A 603 -0.68 10.37 -3.42
CA ILE A 603 0.27 9.30 -3.71
C ILE A 603 -0.39 8.24 -4.59
N SER A 604 0.34 7.71 -5.55
CA SER A 604 -0.10 6.61 -6.43
C SER A 604 1.09 5.71 -6.71
N THR A 605 0.97 4.41 -6.48
CA THR A 605 2.07 3.44 -6.62
C THR A 605 1.56 2.00 -6.70
N GLU A 606 2.43 1.06 -7.07
CA GLU A 606 2.21 -0.38 -6.95
C GLU A 606 3.28 -0.99 -6.05
N LEU A 607 2.88 -1.85 -5.10
CA LEU A 607 3.80 -2.50 -4.16
C LEU A 607 3.32 -3.90 -3.77
N LEU A 608 4.25 -4.71 -3.28
CA LEU A 608 4.05 -6.10 -2.84
C LEU A 608 4.34 -6.20 -1.34
N VAL A 609 3.38 -6.69 -0.56
CA VAL A 609 3.45 -6.70 0.91
C VAL A 609 2.98 -8.05 1.47
N ASP A 610 3.61 -8.52 2.54
CA ASP A 610 3.24 -9.74 3.25
C ASP A 610 1.95 -9.59 4.08
N ASP A 611 1.18 -10.68 4.19
CA ASP A 611 -0.10 -10.74 4.92
C ASP A 611 0.01 -10.23 6.37
N GLY A 612 -0.77 -9.20 6.72
CA GLY A 612 -0.78 -8.59 8.05
C GLY A 612 0.39 -7.65 8.38
N SER A 613 1.35 -7.47 7.47
CA SER A 613 2.50 -6.57 7.69
C SER A 613 2.13 -5.10 7.52
N ILE A 614 2.94 -4.18 8.06
CA ILE A 614 2.80 -2.72 7.87
C ILE A 614 3.99 -2.23 7.05
N VAL A 615 3.72 -1.51 5.95
CA VAL A 615 4.75 -0.91 5.10
C VAL A 615 4.56 0.61 5.03
N VAL A 616 5.66 1.35 5.20
CA VAL A 616 5.72 2.78 4.90
C VAL A 616 5.83 2.94 3.39
N ILE A 617 4.83 3.56 2.77
CA ILE A 617 4.81 3.79 1.32
C ILE A 617 5.68 4.98 0.94
N GLY A 618 5.69 5.99 1.81
CA GLY A 618 6.48 7.19 1.62
C GLY A 618 6.10 8.27 2.63
N GLY A 619 6.77 9.40 2.49
CA GLY A 619 6.54 10.58 3.30
C GLY A 619 7.20 11.82 2.72
N VAL A 620 6.87 12.97 3.29
CA VAL A 620 7.47 14.26 2.93
C VAL A 620 7.80 15.00 4.22
N ILE A 621 9.07 15.37 4.39
CA ILE A 621 9.51 16.28 5.44
C ILE A 621 9.82 17.63 4.79
N ARG A 622 9.26 18.70 5.36
CA ARG A 622 9.50 20.08 4.98
C ARG A 622 9.91 20.84 6.23
N ASN A 623 11.12 21.37 6.27
CA ASN A 623 11.48 22.41 7.23
C ASN A 623 11.43 23.78 6.53
N ARG A 624 10.97 24.80 7.25
CA ARG A 624 11.05 26.20 6.87
C ARG A 624 11.53 26.98 8.08
N ASP A 625 12.79 27.39 8.03
CA ASP A 625 13.36 28.34 8.98
C ASP A 625 13.19 29.76 8.44
N SER A 626 12.72 30.66 9.30
CA SER A 626 12.39 32.05 9.03
C SER A 626 13.09 32.89 10.11
N ALA A 627 13.84 33.91 9.70
CA ALA A 627 14.62 34.74 10.62
C ALA A 627 14.56 36.22 10.19
N GLN A 628 13.88 37.03 10.98
CA GLN A 628 13.69 38.46 10.74
C GLN A 628 14.42 39.27 11.82
N LYS A 629 15.35 40.14 11.39
CA LYS A 629 16.08 41.05 12.26
C LYS A 629 15.74 42.50 11.89
N SER A 630 14.95 43.16 12.75
CA SER A 630 14.79 44.62 12.72
C SER A 630 15.90 45.25 13.55
N ALA A 631 16.49 46.36 13.09
CA ALA A 631 17.62 47.00 13.77
C ALA A 631 17.72 48.49 13.43
N THR A 632 18.09 49.31 14.41
CA THR A 632 18.40 50.74 14.19
C THR A 632 19.79 50.86 13.55
N PRO A 633 19.94 51.49 12.38
CA PRO A 633 21.23 51.66 11.72
C PRO A 633 22.27 52.34 12.63
N GLY A 634 23.49 51.78 12.68
CA GLY A 634 24.60 52.25 13.51
C GLY A 634 24.49 51.90 15.00
N LEU A 635 23.35 52.18 15.65
CA LEU A 635 23.17 51.91 17.08
C LEU A 635 23.08 50.41 17.42
N SER A 636 22.63 49.58 16.48
CA SER A 636 22.53 48.12 16.65
C SER A 636 23.88 47.38 16.75
N ASP A 637 24.97 48.02 16.32
CA ASP A 637 26.29 47.37 16.20
C ASP A 637 27.23 47.73 17.37
N VAL A 638 26.77 48.56 18.32
CA VAL A 638 27.51 48.92 19.53
C VAL A 638 27.68 47.68 20.44
N PRO A 639 28.90 47.33 20.89
CA PRO A 639 29.11 46.23 21.82
C PRO A 639 28.26 46.35 23.08
N ILE A 640 27.67 45.23 23.51
CA ILE A 640 26.73 45.11 24.65
C ILE A 640 25.38 45.84 24.41
N LEU A 641 25.41 47.15 24.15
CA LEU A 641 24.22 48.00 24.05
C LEU A 641 23.39 47.79 22.78
N GLY A 642 24.00 47.33 21.68
CA GLY A 642 23.31 47.09 20.40
C GLY A 642 22.16 46.08 20.47
N ARG A 643 22.09 45.25 21.53
CA ARG A 643 20.93 44.40 21.84
C ARG A 643 19.66 45.18 22.21
N LEU A 644 19.78 46.44 22.64
CA LEU A 644 18.63 47.32 22.93
C LEU A 644 18.09 48.04 21.68
N PHE A 645 18.80 47.95 20.56
CA PHE A 645 18.49 48.64 19.29
C PHE A 645 18.15 47.66 18.15
N LYS A 646 17.62 46.48 18.51
CA LYS A 646 17.17 45.45 17.56
C LYS A 646 16.02 44.61 18.11
N THR A 647 15.24 44.05 17.19
CA THR A 647 14.31 42.92 17.43
C THR A 647 14.75 41.76 16.57
N GLU A 648 14.83 40.58 17.17
CA GLU A 648 15.14 39.32 16.48
C GLU A 648 13.94 38.38 16.65
N GLU A 649 13.34 38.00 15.52
CA GLU A 649 12.26 37.01 15.42
C GLU A 649 12.78 35.80 14.62
N ALA A 650 12.61 34.61 15.16
CA ALA A 650 13.01 33.35 14.55
C ALA A 650 11.86 32.34 14.65
N GLU A 651 11.46 31.78 13.51
CA GLU A 651 10.34 30.86 13.35
C GLU A 651 10.84 29.61 12.63
N SER A 652 10.54 28.43 13.16
CA SER A 652 10.92 27.13 12.59
C SER A 652 9.67 26.29 12.42
N GLN A 653 9.28 26.06 11.16
CA GLN A 653 8.10 25.28 10.77
C GLN A 653 8.53 23.93 10.16
N LYS A 654 8.33 22.87 10.92
CA LYS A 654 8.62 21.49 10.52
C LYS A 654 7.31 20.73 10.27
N THR A 655 7.04 20.38 9.02
CA THR A 655 5.93 19.50 8.62
C THR A 655 6.49 18.14 8.22
N GLU A 656 5.98 17.07 8.81
CA GLU A 656 6.22 15.69 8.39
C GLU A 656 4.90 15.02 8.00
N LEU A 657 4.89 14.36 6.85
CA LEU A 657 3.80 13.50 6.37
C LEU A 657 4.35 12.08 6.24
N LEU A 658 3.67 11.08 6.81
CA LEU A 658 3.99 9.66 6.68
C LEU A 658 2.74 8.86 6.30
N ILE A 659 2.87 7.96 5.33
CA ILE A 659 1.77 7.10 4.85
C ILE A 659 2.16 5.64 5.05
N PHE A 660 1.39 4.96 5.91
CA PHE A 660 1.50 3.53 6.20
C PHE A 660 0.32 2.78 5.57
N ILE A 661 0.54 1.58 5.03
CA ILE A 661 -0.54 0.64 4.68
C ILE A 661 -0.27 -0.74 5.26
N SER A 662 -1.34 -1.42 5.65
CA SER A 662 -1.36 -2.82 6.07
C SER A 662 -2.47 -3.58 5.34
N PRO A 663 -2.14 -4.55 4.46
CA PRO A 663 -3.10 -5.50 3.94
C PRO A 663 -3.28 -6.69 4.91
N LYS A 664 -4.45 -7.31 4.91
CA LYS A 664 -4.74 -8.54 5.64
C LYS A 664 -5.71 -9.42 4.87
N ILE A 665 -5.33 -10.67 4.63
CA ILE A 665 -6.19 -11.64 3.94
C ILE A 665 -7.31 -12.09 4.90
N VAL A 666 -8.54 -12.07 4.40
CA VAL A 666 -9.73 -12.55 5.09
C VAL A 666 -10.24 -13.80 4.39
N GLU A 667 -10.07 -14.94 5.07
CA GLU A 667 -10.45 -16.26 4.58
C GLU A 667 -11.97 -16.48 4.71
N PRO A 668 -12.68 -16.87 3.63
CA PRO A 668 -14.13 -17.06 3.66
C PRO A 668 -14.51 -18.22 4.59
N GLY A 669 -15.39 -17.96 5.55
CA GLY A 669 -15.90 -18.95 6.52
C GLY A 669 -15.37 -18.78 7.94
N ARG A 670 -14.28 -18.04 8.16
CA ARG A 670 -14.00 -17.49 9.51
C ARG A 670 -14.94 -16.31 9.77
N PRO A 671 -15.55 -16.18 10.96
CA PRO A 671 -16.23 -14.95 11.31
C PRO A 671 -15.18 -13.83 11.38
N ALA A 672 -15.37 -12.77 10.59
CA ALA A 672 -14.54 -11.59 10.69
C ALA A 672 -14.68 -11.01 12.11
N GLY A 673 -13.56 -10.93 12.84
CA GLY A 673 -13.54 -10.32 14.16
C GLY A 673 -14.09 -8.89 14.07
N ARG A 674 -14.92 -8.50 15.04
CA ARG A 674 -15.70 -7.26 15.07
C ARG A 674 -14.89 -6.06 14.54
N VAL A 675 -15.27 -5.59 13.36
CA VAL A 675 -14.57 -4.57 12.56
C VAL A 675 -14.60 -3.20 13.23
#